data_AF-A0A1Q5XY20-F1
#
_entry.id   AF-A0A1Q5XY20-F1
#
_cell.length_a   1.000
_cell.length_b   1.000
_cell.length_c   1.000
_cell.angle_alpha   90.00
_cell.angle_beta   90.00
_cell.angle_gamma   90.00
#
_symmetry.space_group_name_H-M   'P 1'
#
loop_
_entity.id
_entity.type
_entity.pdbx_description
1 polymer ?
#
loop_
_entity_poly.entity_id
_entity_poly.type
_entity_poly.pdbx_seq_one_letter_code
_entity_poly.pdbx_strand_id
1 'polypeptide(L)'
;MNNTAVINPTPIQRNIHINIHDKDYDVKPSSIVIGQRKNRKTGNSESVTAVTTINNEIFLPKNNRILSCNEFVDLVTRRGHAFTPSVFGKANPDKNQDGGLSRKQECVSELALLAVDFDNDPKTVESHGYVTWEDILQRAQRKGINVWLIYPSFSYSEARHKFRLVCKLDTPITDWRAAKAAILAFNGIFPEADKACKSLGQVFFGCNAGPLYRNDSAFLDVEHIFQLFFGQRNHDKHDNRARDLKAYCKACGVQMGRYLPMIASLSDINIKKDDGSDANVYIYQYNRGQNVKKLSFTCDVSEDDMRYGKKRAATSSCILQETKPHGQKRGQRQSNNHYTMKEIRDYSFDEASMHCRLLREAISGSHWLTQTELCLMLSNLMYIRSGMTKMDQILHSRDGRNERLENDSFVDGSYEISDRKYQFCDGGTTHIQFRNQGMSPWSCESRCPFFHQCGTKRILNAGKGGKLFVTRMSNDETVSLSDTRGQLPDVYREALASDSLFNAIRVDVGTGKTYTMQDVMIEEAANGKRVIYAASTYLLGCQTETDLRDKLDRYSIANVAVYRFADIRTHLPEDLKSKTEFLYRVGAYEKAAAQIRDWINKEYTLCMQVEEGKWTTKAKDIIAYKQSTEALRDSGTTNCIIILTHARYVNCKNVKADVAFIDEDILMKSLIRVQDFKLFDLKKLSDKAKEHTLKGAESLEHLVSLVEGSSTDMTIPMPSVHYHGIADDLLELISSKKAIVDSKVIDFLTRDTEAFQKSSYHGDNTIFFASKQELPKIKTIIASATINQIVYERFFGDPLRIWNLPLTELQGRLLQYPSEGFSNNTVLKSYMRNEDSNKIVNDFKSYCEGKNVICTKEVAKLANNAGIQFNLIGTYGSLEGLNSYSGVDIVLFGMLHQPPVVYSLFAYVLNQRTGIGDSFEKTAAIIERNNFRFSYNAMSDDPLLREIQFYHLEEPLIQAVGRARLVLPENKNTTVTVYSNLPLPPAIIQ
;
A
#
# COMPACT_ATOMS: atom_id res chain seq x y z
N MET A 1 3.93 35.46 30.86
CA MET A 1 4.49 36.49 29.97
C MET A 1 5.85 36.01 29.51
N ASN A 2 5.95 35.43 28.31
CA ASN A 2 7.21 35.15 27.64
C ASN A 2 7.03 35.54 26.18
N ASN A 3 7.66 36.67 25.82
CA ASN A 3 7.73 37.21 24.46
C ASN A 3 8.64 36.31 23.62
N THR A 4 8.08 35.57 22.67
CA THR A 4 8.80 35.12 21.47
C THR A 4 8.30 35.94 20.31
N ALA A 5 9.10 36.93 19.93
CA ALA A 5 8.87 37.78 18.78
C ALA A 5 8.76 36.93 17.51
N VAL A 6 7.61 37.00 16.85
CA VAL A 6 7.44 36.54 15.47
C VAL A 6 8.26 37.48 14.58
N ILE A 7 9.43 37.02 14.14
CA ILE A 7 10.18 37.69 13.08
C ILE A 7 9.37 37.49 11.79
N ASN A 8 8.59 38.49 11.40
CA ASN A 8 8.04 38.58 10.05
C ASN A 8 9.22 38.75 9.08
N PRO A 9 9.46 37.85 8.12
CA PRO A 9 10.47 38.08 7.11
C PRO A 9 9.99 39.23 6.20
N THR A 10 10.73 40.32 6.21
CA THR A 10 10.61 41.42 5.23
C THR A 10 10.72 40.83 3.81
N PRO A 11 9.81 41.16 2.87
CA PRO A 11 9.94 40.70 1.50
C PRO A 11 11.24 41.26 0.91
N ILE A 12 12.16 40.37 0.53
CA ILE A 12 13.39 40.76 -0.17
C ILE A 12 12.96 41.43 -1.49
N GLN A 13 13.10 42.75 -1.60
CA GLN A 13 12.99 43.44 -2.88
C GLN A 13 14.13 42.96 -3.77
N ARG A 14 13.86 41.98 -4.63
CA ARG A 14 14.84 41.49 -5.62
C ARG A 14 14.99 42.49 -6.76
N ASN A 15 16.22 42.65 -7.25
CA ASN A 15 16.50 43.39 -8.48
C ASN A 15 15.92 42.64 -9.69
N ILE A 16 15.44 43.40 -10.68
CA ILE A 16 14.91 42.91 -11.95
C ILE A 16 15.98 43.16 -13.01
N HIS A 17 16.42 42.10 -13.67
CA HIS A 17 17.30 42.20 -14.83
C HIS A 17 16.45 42.35 -16.08
N ILE A 18 16.64 43.46 -16.81
CA ILE A 18 15.76 43.86 -17.89
C ILE A 18 16.46 44.76 -18.90
N ASN A 19 15.90 44.82 -20.10
CA ASN A 19 16.31 45.78 -21.13
C ASN A 19 15.52 47.09 -21.01
N ILE A 20 16.23 48.18 -20.70
CA ILE A 20 15.72 49.56 -20.76
C ILE A 20 16.31 50.25 -21.99
N HIS A 21 15.46 50.96 -22.73
CA HIS A 21 15.84 51.75 -23.90
C HIS A 21 15.98 53.24 -23.52
N ASP A 22 17.03 53.89 -24.01
CA ASP A 22 17.29 55.33 -23.80
C ASP A 22 16.34 56.22 -24.63
N LYS A 23 16.18 57.49 -24.24
CA LYS A 23 15.22 58.45 -24.84
C LYS A 23 15.57 58.97 -26.24
N ASP A 24 16.80 58.79 -26.70
CA ASP A 24 17.24 59.34 -28.00
C ASP A 24 16.72 58.46 -29.15
N TYR A 25 15.48 58.73 -29.55
CA TYR A 25 14.84 58.15 -30.73
C TYR A 25 15.39 58.82 -31.99
N ASP A 26 16.53 58.35 -32.49
CA ASP A 26 17.20 58.93 -33.66
C ASP A 26 16.59 58.44 -34.99
N VAL A 27 15.28 58.64 -35.18
CA VAL A 27 14.61 58.49 -36.49
C VAL A 27 13.61 59.62 -36.71
N LYS A 28 13.98 60.59 -37.56
CA LYS A 28 13.08 61.64 -38.06
C LYS A 28 11.95 61.02 -38.92
N PRO A 29 10.68 61.39 -38.72
CA PRO A 29 9.61 61.04 -39.64
C PRO A 29 9.62 62.00 -40.84
N SER A 30 10.22 61.61 -41.98
CA SER A 30 9.99 62.31 -43.26
C SER A 30 10.56 61.58 -44.47
N SER A 31 9.68 61.00 -45.29
CA SER A 31 9.61 61.27 -46.74
C SER A 31 8.46 60.46 -47.36
N ILE A 32 7.49 61.19 -47.94
CA ILE A 32 6.44 60.64 -48.79
C ILE A 32 7.13 60.16 -50.08
N VAL A 33 7.09 58.86 -50.36
CA VAL A 33 7.45 58.32 -51.69
C VAL A 33 6.17 58.02 -52.44
N ILE A 34 5.88 58.82 -53.47
CA ILE A 34 4.77 58.58 -54.40
C ILE A 34 5.23 57.48 -55.37
N GLY A 35 4.71 56.27 -55.21
CA GLY A 35 4.98 55.15 -56.12
C GLY A 35 3.75 54.78 -56.94
N GLN A 36 3.87 54.75 -58.27
CA GLN A 36 2.83 54.24 -59.16
C GLN A 36 2.79 52.70 -59.16
N ARG A 37 1.60 52.11 -59.00
CA ARG A 37 1.41 50.65 -59.09
C ARG A 37 0.68 50.32 -60.40
N LYS A 38 1.33 49.59 -61.31
CA LYS A 38 0.68 48.99 -62.49
C LYS A 38 -0.06 47.71 -62.08
N ASN A 39 -1.36 47.66 -62.33
CA ASN A 39 -2.18 46.49 -62.03
C ASN A 39 -1.98 45.41 -63.12
N ARG A 40 -1.46 44.23 -62.76
CA ARG A 40 -1.03 43.16 -63.69
C ARG A 40 -2.16 42.46 -64.47
N LYS A 41 -3.43 42.88 -64.31
CA LYS A 41 -4.57 42.32 -65.05
C LYS A 41 -5.28 43.29 -66.01
N THR A 42 -5.08 44.61 -65.90
CA THR A 42 -5.86 45.60 -66.69
C THR A 42 -5.06 46.76 -67.28
N GLY A 43 -3.74 46.84 -67.03
CA GLY A 43 -2.86 47.79 -67.74
C GLY A 43 -2.92 49.27 -67.30
N ASN A 44 -3.92 49.70 -66.53
CA ASN A 44 -4.00 51.08 -66.03
C ASN A 44 -3.19 51.30 -64.73
N SER A 45 -2.61 52.50 -64.62
CA SER A 45 -1.83 53.00 -63.48
C SER A 45 -2.68 53.90 -62.58
N GLU A 46 -2.80 53.54 -61.30
CA GLU A 46 -3.36 54.43 -60.26
C GLU A 46 -2.25 54.90 -59.30
N SER A 47 -2.39 56.13 -58.82
CA SER A 47 -1.55 56.70 -57.78
C SER A 47 -2.11 56.30 -56.41
N VAL A 48 -1.28 55.69 -55.55
CA VAL A 48 -1.67 55.30 -54.20
C VAL A 48 -0.76 55.99 -53.20
N THR A 49 -1.34 56.81 -52.33
CA THR A 49 -0.65 57.44 -51.20
C THR A 49 -0.53 56.40 -50.07
N ALA A 50 0.68 55.89 -49.82
CA ALA A 50 0.94 54.96 -48.72
C ALA A 50 1.39 55.73 -47.47
N VAL A 51 0.59 55.66 -46.39
CA VAL A 51 1.04 56.01 -45.03
C VAL A 51 1.79 54.79 -44.48
N THR A 52 3.10 54.88 -44.32
CA THR A 52 3.92 53.82 -43.74
C THR A 52 3.80 53.83 -42.21
N THR A 53 3.21 52.77 -41.65
CA THR A 53 3.25 52.47 -40.22
C THR A 53 4.68 52.13 -39.80
N ILE A 54 5.21 52.81 -38.78
CA ILE A 54 6.50 52.45 -38.17
C ILE A 54 6.34 51.06 -37.53
N ASN A 55 7.08 50.07 -38.01
CA ASN A 55 7.12 48.73 -37.42
C ASN A 55 7.82 48.80 -36.04
N ASN A 56 7.14 48.34 -34.99
CA ASN A 56 7.67 48.24 -33.62
C ASN A 56 8.89 47.29 -33.46
N GLU A 57 9.43 46.73 -34.54
CA GLU A 57 10.50 45.72 -34.54
C GLU A 57 11.94 46.29 -34.61
N ILE A 58 12.13 47.62 -34.82
CA ILE A 58 13.45 48.23 -35.18
C ILE A 58 14.14 48.97 -34.01
N PHE A 59 14.23 48.39 -32.81
CA PHE A 59 14.88 49.07 -31.65
C PHE A 59 15.86 48.18 -30.87
N LEU A 60 17.07 47.88 -31.36
CA LEU A 60 18.02 47.04 -30.61
C LEU A 60 18.41 47.67 -29.25
N PRO A 61 18.29 46.96 -28.11
CA PRO A 61 18.75 47.48 -26.82
C PRO A 61 20.28 47.62 -26.85
N LYS A 62 20.80 48.76 -26.36
CA LYS A 62 22.25 49.01 -26.31
C LYS A 62 22.94 48.26 -25.17
N ASN A 63 22.26 47.99 -24.04
CA ASN A 63 22.79 47.27 -22.88
C ASN A 63 21.68 46.64 -22.00
N ASN A 64 21.92 45.45 -21.43
CA ASN A 64 21.10 44.87 -20.37
C ASN A 64 21.36 45.60 -19.03
N ARG A 65 20.34 45.84 -18.20
CA ARG A 65 20.48 46.51 -16.88
C ARG A 65 19.85 45.70 -15.75
N ILE A 66 20.51 45.68 -14.59
CA ILE A 66 19.94 45.17 -13.35
C ILE A 66 19.43 46.38 -12.57
N LEU A 67 18.12 46.44 -12.32
CA LEU A 67 17.46 47.57 -11.69
C LEU A 67 16.71 47.11 -10.45
N SER A 68 16.69 47.91 -9.39
CA SER A 68 15.71 47.72 -8.32
C SER A 68 14.29 47.96 -8.83
N CYS A 69 13.29 47.40 -8.14
CA CYS A 69 11.87 47.64 -8.46
C CYS A 69 11.53 49.15 -8.49
N ASN A 70 12.13 49.93 -7.57
CA ASN A 70 11.94 51.37 -7.50
C ASN A 70 12.54 52.10 -8.71
N GLU A 71 13.76 51.76 -9.10
CA GLU A 71 14.43 52.36 -10.26
C GLU A 71 13.69 52.03 -11.55
N PHE A 72 13.20 50.80 -11.71
CA PHE A 72 12.38 50.44 -12.86
C PHE A 72 11.11 51.29 -12.96
N VAL A 73 10.36 51.41 -11.87
CA VAL A 73 9.13 52.22 -11.85
C VAL A 73 9.44 53.69 -12.14
N ASP A 74 10.51 54.25 -11.58
CA ASP A 74 10.91 55.64 -11.84
C ASP A 74 11.29 55.86 -13.31
N LEU A 75 12.15 55.00 -13.87
CA LEU A 75 12.61 55.07 -15.26
C LEU A 75 11.44 54.94 -16.24
N VAL A 76 10.54 53.98 -16.03
CA VAL A 76 9.45 53.68 -16.97
C VAL A 76 8.28 54.65 -16.81
N THR A 77 7.87 55.00 -15.59
CA THR A 77 6.60 55.73 -15.35
C THR A 77 6.76 57.22 -15.11
N ARG A 78 7.94 57.69 -14.69
CA ARG A 78 8.21 59.12 -14.47
C ARG A 78 9.18 59.70 -15.49
N ARG A 79 10.11 58.86 -15.95
CA ARG A 79 11.10 59.24 -16.96
C ARG A 79 10.80 58.63 -18.32
N GLY A 80 9.69 57.95 -18.55
CA GLY A 80 9.25 57.61 -19.92
C GLY A 80 10.12 56.64 -20.71
N HIS A 81 11.04 55.92 -20.06
CA HIS A 81 11.86 54.92 -20.75
C HIS A 81 11.02 53.74 -21.20
N ALA A 82 11.28 53.24 -22.41
CA ALA A 82 10.70 52.00 -22.89
C ALA A 82 11.47 50.79 -22.34
N PHE A 83 10.80 49.65 -22.22
CA PHE A 83 11.43 48.41 -21.78
C PHE A 83 11.01 47.20 -22.61
N THR A 84 11.82 46.15 -22.57
CA THR A 84 11.47 44.82 -23.12
C THR A 84 11.45 43.81 -21.97
N PRO A 85 10.36 43.03 -21.78
CA PRO A 85 10.24 42.12 -20.63
C PRO A 85 11.29 41.00 -20.59
N SER A 86 11.83 40.62 -21.75
CA SER A 86 12.88 39.61 -21.89
C SER A 86 14.27 40.23 -22.01
N VAL A 87 15.25 39.54 -21.44
CA VAL A 87 16.68 39.80 -21.67
C VAL A 87 17.18 38.89 -22.78
N PHE A 88 18.02 39.44 -23.66
CA PHE A 88 18.60 38.74 -24.79
C PHE A 88 20.11 38.59 -24.61
N GLY A 89 20.65 37.48 -25.09
CA GLY A 89 22.08 37.18 -25.18
C GLY A 89 22.68 37.51 -26.56
N LYS A 90 23.97 37.22 -26.72
CA LYS A 90 24.71 37.40 -27.98
C LYS A 90 24.26 36.39 -29.04
N ALA A 91 24.29 36.80 -30.31
CA ALA A 91 24.11 35.87 -31.41
C ALA A 91 25.35 34.97 -31.56
N ASN A 92 25.23 33.68 -31.20
CA ASN A 92 26.19 32.61 -31.50
C ASN A 92 27.58 32.74 -30.80
N PRO A 93 27.75 32.21 -29.57
CA PRO A 93 28.97 32.40 -28.78
C PRO A 93 30.24 31.73 -29.36
N ASP A 94 30.12 30.76 -30.27
CA ASP A 94 31.25 29.99 -30.81
C ASP A 94 31.85 30.56 -32.11
N LYS A 95 31.31 31.66 -32.66
CA LYS A 95 31.94 32.40 -33.75
C LYS A 95 32.59 33.65 -33.17
N ASN A 96 33.93 33.69 -33.15
CA ASN A 96 34.77 34.84 -32.78
C ASN A 96 34.57 36.03 -33.73
N GLN A 97 33.36 36.61 -33.77
CA GLN A 97 33.06 37.91 -34.32
C GLN A 97 32.22 38.64 -33.28
N ASP A 98 32.52 39.92 -33.03
CA ASP A 98 31.88 40.78 -32.03
C ASP A 98 30.37 40.96 -32.29
N GLY A 99 29.59 39.92 -32.02
CA GLY A 99 28.16 39.86 -32.25
C GLY A 99 27.39 40.59 -31.15
N GLY A 100 26.71 41.68 -31.52
CA GLY A 100 25.77 42.39 -30.66
C GLY A 100 24.59 41.53 -30.19
N LEU A 101 23.78 42.08 -29.28
CA LEU A 101 22.55 41.45 -28.77
C LEU A 101 21.58 41.11 -29.91
N SER A 102 20.98 39.91 -29.87
CA SER A 102 20.04 39.45 -30.90
C SER A 102 18.65 39.18 -30.31
N ARG A 103 17.61 39.71 -30.95
CA ARG A 103 16.20 39.56 -30.56
C ARG A 103 15.54 38.25 -31.00
N LYS A 104 16.31 37.32 -31.57
CA LYS A 104 15.78 36.00 -31.92
C LYS A 104 15.30 35.29 -30.66
N GLN A 105 14.21 34.54 -30.77
CA GLN A 105 13.58 33.89 -29.61
C GLN A 105 14.55 32.92 -28.93
N GLU A 106 15.38 32.22 -29.68
CA GLU A 106 16.45 31.35 -29.19
C GLU A 106 17.60 32.07 -28.47
N CYS A 107 17.66 33.41 -28.56
CA CYS A 107 18.64 34.24 -27.86
C CYS A 107 18.08 34.81 -26.55
N VAL A 108 16.87 34.47 -26.12
CA VAL A 108 16.35 34.89 -24.81
C VAL A 108 17.16 34.20 -23.71
N SER A 109 17.74 34.98 -22.81
CA SER A 109 18.46 34.48 -21.64
C SER A 109 17.54 34.36 -20.42
N GLU A 110 16.60 35.27 -20.28
CA GLU A 110 15.65 35.27 -19.16
C GLU A 110 14.40 36.14 -19.44
N LEU A 111 13.28 35.78 -18.82
CA LEU A 111 12.04 36.55 -18.75
C LEU A 111 11.67 36.75 -17.28
N ALA A 112 11.68 37.99 -16.80
CA ALA A 112 11.35 38.33 -15.41
C ALA A 112 9.98 39.01 -15.25
N LEU A 113 9.46 39.63 -16.32
CA LEU A 113 8.19 40.35 -16.32
C LEU A 113 7.21 39.79 -17.36
N LEU A 114 5.92 39.87 -17.07
CA LEU A 114 4.84 39.68 -18.04
C LEU A 114 4.05 40.97 -18.16
N ALA A 115 3.83 41.44 -19.39
CA ALA A 115 3.16 42.71 -19.66
C ALA A 115 2.17 42.61 -20.82
N VAL A 116 1.08 43.38 -20.74
CA VAL A 116 0.06 43.54 -21.78
C VAL A 116 -0.32 45.00 -21.94
N ASP A 117 -0.69 45.41 -23.15
CA ASP A 117 -1.09 46.77 -23.53
C ASP A 117 -2.59 46.82 -23.83
N PHE A 118 -3.28 47.85 -23.35
CA PHE A 118 -4.71 48.07 -23.57
C PHE A 118 -4.90 49.39 -24.31
N ASP A 119 -5.41 49.29 -25.54
CA ASP A 119 -5.45 50.40 -26.48
C ASP A 119 -6.81 51.10 -26.58
N ASN A 120 -7.90 50.43 -26.17
CA ASN A 120 -9.30 50.84 -26.37
C ASN A 120 -9.53 51.46 -27.77
N ASP A 121 -8.95 50.87 -28.82
CA ASP A 121 -9.22 51.30 -30.19
C ASP A 121 -10.65 50.88 -30.60
N PRO A 122 -11.26 51.57 -31.58
CA PRO A 122 -12.66 51.31 -31.95
C PRO A 122 -12.98 49.84 -32.25
N LYS A 123 -12.05 49.09 -32.86
CA LYS A 123 -12.27 47.68 -33.21
C LYS A 123 -12.29 46.78 -31.98
N THR A 124 -11.40 47.06 -31.03
CA THR A 124 -11.33 46.33 -29.75
C THR A 124 -12.56 46.61 -28.89
N VAL A 125 -13.00 47.87 -28.82
CA VAL A 125 -14.22 48.28 -28.10
C VAL A 125 -15.47 47.63 -28.70
N GLU A 126 -15.58 47.58 -30.03
CA GLU A 126 -16.68 46.89 -30.70
C GLU A 126 -16.71 45.38 -30.40
N SER A 127 -15.54 44.74 -30.32
CA SER A 127 -15.43 43.28 -30.14
C SER A 127 -15.55 42.83 -28.69
N HIS A 128 -15.08 43.63 -27.74
CA HIS A 128 -14.92 43.20 -26.35
C HIS A 128 -15.34 44.23 -25.30
N GLY A 129 -15.88 45.39 -25.72
CA GLY A 129 -16.28 46.47 -24.84
C GLY A 129 -15.14 47.40 -24.45
N TYR A 130 -15.51 48.58 -23.94
CA TYR A 130 -14.56 49.55 -23.38
C TYR A 130 -14.12 49.08 -21.99
N VAL A 131 -12.82 49.15 -21.68
CA VAL A 131 -12.27 48.72 -20.39
C VAL A 131 -11.44 49.82 -19.73
N THR A 132 -11.69 50.11 -18.46
CA THR A 132 -10.84 50.98 -17.63
C THR A 132 -9.72 50.18 -16.95
N TRP A 133 -8.74 50.86 -16.36
CA TRP A 133 -7.66 50.16 -15.65
C TRP A 133 -8.16 49.55 -14.33
N GLU A 134 -9.15 50.17 -13.70
CA GLU A 134 -9.85 49.67 -12.52
C GLU A 134 -10.63 48.39 -12.84
N ASP A 135 -11.33 48.35 -13.98
CA ASP A 135 -12.06 47.14 -14.43
C ASP A 135 -11.11 45.95 -14.61
N ILE A 136 -9.97 46.21 -15.27
CA ILE A 136 -8.96 45.18 -15.52
C ILE A 136 -8.27 44.76 -14.21
N LEU A 137 -7.98 45.69 -13.30
CA LEU A 137 -7.41 45.38 -11.99
C LEU A 137 -8.35 44.51 -11.15
N GLN A 138 -9.63 44.88 -11.07
CA GLN A 138 -10.63 44.11 -10.33
C GLN A 138 -10.85 42.72 -10.95
N ARG A 139 -10.83 42.63 -12.28
CA ARG A 139 -10.90 41.34 -13.00
C ARG A 139 -9.67 40.47 -12.75
N ALA A 140 -8.48 41.07 -12.76
CA ALA A 140 -7.24 40.38 -12.42
C ALA A 140 -7.29 39.83 -10.99
N GLN A 141 -7.74 40.63 -10.02
CA GLN A 141 -7.93 40.20 -8.63
C GLN A 141 -8.94 39.06 -8.50
N ARG A 142 -10.11 39.13 -9.16
CA ARG A 142 -11.10 38.04 -9.19
C ARG A 142 -10.54 36.75 -9.81
N LYS A 143 -9.66 36.88 -10.80
CA LYS A 143 -8.93 35.76 -11.42
C LYS A 143 -7.72 35.31 -10.58
N GLY A 144 -7.42 35.92 -9.44
CA GLY A 144 -6.25 35.58 -8.61
C GLY A 144 -4.90 35.97 -9.22
N ILE A 145 -4.88 36.95 -10.14
CA ILE A 145 -3.67 37.50 -10.76
C ILE A 145 -3.19 38.69 -9.93
N ASN A 146 -2.06 38.53 -9.27
CA ASN A 146 -1.44 39.59 -8.48
C ASN A 146 -0.68 40.57 -9.38
N VAL A 147 -1.31 41.70 -9.69
CA VAL A 147 -0.72 42.77 -10.52
C VAL A 147 0.33 43.54 -9.73
N TRP A 148 1.49 43.80 -10.34
CA TRP A 148 2.55 44.60 -9.72
C TRP A 148 2.40 46.09 -10.04
N LEU A 149 2.19 46.43 -11.31
CA LEU A 149 2.21 47.80 -11.80
C LEU A 149 1.20 48.01 -12.93
N ILE A 150 0.43 49.09 -12.87
CA ILE A 150 -0.33 49.61 -14.00
C ILE A 150 0.07 51.06 -14.22
N TYR A 151 0.31 51.45 -15.46
CA TYR A 151 0.68 52.84 -15.80
C TYR A 151 0.05 53.26 -17.13
N PRO A 152 -0.21 54.56 -17.32
CA PRO A 152 -0.84 55.06 -18.54
C PRO A 152 0.17 55.06 -19.68
N SER A 153 -0.28 54.96 -20.92
CA SER A 153 0.53 55.25 -22.11
C SER A 153 0.66 56.77 -22.29
N PHE A 154 1.63 57.24 -23.08
CA PHE A 154 1.77 58.66 -23.43
C PHE A 154 0.52 59.28 -24.08
N SER A 155 -0.35 58.46 -24.67
CA SER A 155 -1.61 58.86 -25.32
C SER A 155 -2.85 58.55 -24.48
N TYR A 156 -2.69 58.32 -23.18
CA TYR A 156 -3.83 58.17 -22.26
C TYR A 156 -4.65 59.46 -22.19
N SER A 157 -5.98 59.34 -22.20
CA SER A 157 -6.92 60.41 -21.90
C SER A 157 -8.17 59.82 -21.26
N GLU A 158 -8.96 60.63 -20.55
CA GLU A 158 -10.26 60.21 -19.98
C GLU A 158 -11.24 59.73 -21.07
N ALA A 159 -11.12 60.24 -22.30
CA ALA A 159 -11.92 59.78 -23.43
C ALA A 159 -11.44 58.41 -23.98
N ARG A 160 -10.17 58.04 -23.77
CA ARG A 160 -9.56 56.80 -24.26
C ARG A 160 -8.50 56.31 -23.29
N HIS A 161 -8.89 55.39 -22.43
CA HIS A 161 -8.03 54.78 -21.42
C HIS A 161 -7.00 53.88 -22.10
N LYS A 162 -5.77 54.38 -22.22
CA LYS A 162 -4.66 53.66 -22.87
C LYS A 162 -3.60 53.32 -21.83
N PHE A 163 -3.47 52.06 -21.42
CA PHE A 163 -2.67 51.70 -20.25
C PHE A 163 -2.01 50.32 -20.38
N ARG A 164 -0.97 50.08 -19.57
CA ARG A 164 -0.21 48.84 -19.56
C ARG A 164 -0.26 48.20 -18.19
N LEU A 165 -0.47 46.88 -18.17
CA LEU A 165 -0.45 46.07 -16.97
C LEU A 165 0.83 45.23 -16.96
N VAL A 166 1.56 45.26 -15.85
CA VAL A 166 2.82 44.54 -15.66
C VAL A 166 2.76 43.70 -14.38
N CYS A 167 3.13 42.43 -14.53
CA CYS A 167 3.30 41.47 -13.44
C CYS A 167 4.77 41.04 -13.36
N LYS A 168 5.26 40.84 -12.14
CA LYS A 168 6.62 40.32 -11.88
C LYS A 168 6.58 38.85 -11.50
N LEU A 169 7.54 38.07 -11.98
CA LEU A 169 7.74 36.68 -11.60
C LEU A 169 8.65 36.60 -10.36
N ASP A 170 8.44 35.61 -9.49
CA ASP A 170 9.33 35.37 -8.33
C ASP A 170 10.70 34.85 -8.79
N THR A 171 10.70 33.96 -9.78
CA THR A 171 11.89 33.40 -10.44
C THR A 171 11.84 33.70 -11.94
N PRO A 172 12.90 34.24 -12.56
CA PRO A 172 12.94 34.42 -14.01
C PRO A 172 12.85 33.08 -14.77
N ILE A 173 12.14 33.07 -15.91
CA ILE A 173 12.10 31.90 -16.81
C ILE A 173 13.28 32.00 -17.78
N THR A 174 14.13 30.98 -17.82
CA THR A 174 15.37 30.99 -18.63
C THR A 174 15.25 30.25 -19.96
N ASP A 175 14.25 29.38 -20.12
CA ASP A 175 13.98 28.72 -21.39
C ASP A 175 13.00 29.54 -22.25
N TRP A 176 13.38 29.84 -23.48
CA TRP A 176 12.58 30.69 -24.36
C TRP A 176 11.22 30.09 -24.71
N ARG A 177 11.06 28.75 -24.74
CA ARG A 177 9.80 28.06 -25.04
C ARG A 177 8.84 28.20 -23.87
N ALA A 178 9.35 27.98 -22.65
CA ALA A 178 8.60 28.22 -21.43
C ALA A 178 8.21 29.72 -21.29
N ALA A 179 9.13 30.64 -21.60
CA ALA A 179 8.87 32.07 -21.60
C ALA A 179 7.81 32.46 -22.65
N LYS A 180 7.90 31.92 -23.87
CA LYS A 180 6.92 32.14 -24.93
C LYS A 180 5.56 31.58 -24.57
N ALA A 181 5.51 30.39 -23.97
CA ALA A 181 4.30 29.76 -23.46
C ALA A 181 3.61 30.67 -22.43
N ALA A 182 4.37 31.20 -21.46
CA ALA A 182 3.85 32.11 -20.43
C ALA A 182 3.29 33.41 -21.03
N ILE A 183 3.98 34.06 -21.97
CA ILE A 183 3.49 35.28 -22.65
C ILE A 183 2.19 35.02 -23.42
N LEU A 184 2.15 33.93 -24.20
CA LEU A 184 0.97 33.57 -25.00
C LEU A 184 -0.24 33.25 -24.11
N ALA A 185 -0.01 32.51 -23.01
CA ALA A 185 -1.06 32.21 -22.04
C ALA A 185 -1.55 33.48 -21.33
N PHE A 186 -0.63 34.35 -20.89
CA PHE A 186 -0.96 35.58 -20.18
C PHE A 186 -1.73 36.57 -21.06
N ASN A 187 -1.30 36.79 -22.30
CA ASN A 187 -2.05 37.60 -23.26
C ASN A 187 -3.43 36.98 -23.56
N GLY A 188 -3.50 35.65 -23.67
CA GLY A 188 -4.76 34.94 -23.90
C GLY A 188 -5.81 35.05 -22.78
N ILE A 189 -5.42 35.44 -21.56
CA ILE A 189 -6.35 35.63 -20.43
C ILE A 189 -7.14 36.94 -20.55
N PHE A 190 -6.63 37.91 -21.33
CA PHE A 190 -7.18 39.24 -21.53
C PHE A 190 -7.45 39.47 -23.03
N PRO A 191 -8.60 39.01 -23.58
CA PRO A 191 -8.89 39.12 -25.00
C PRO A 191 -8.91 40.58 -25.52
N GLU A 192 -9.11 41.55 -24.64
CA GLU A 192 -9.10 43.00 -24.89
C GLU A 192 -7.70 43.59 -25.03
N ALA A 193 -6.66 42.85 -24.66
CA ALA A 193 -5.28 43.31 -24.79
C ALA A 193 -4.85 43.33 -26.27
N ASP A 194 -3.89 44.20 -26.59
CA ASP A 194 -3.33 44.29 -27.93
C ASP A 194 -2.72 42.93 -28.35
N LYS A 195 -3.28 42.38 -29.43
CA LYS A 195 -2.91 41.08 -29.99
C LYS A 195 -1.46 41.08 -30.53
N ALA A 196 -0.83 42.24 -30.69
CA ALA A 196 0.59 42.37 -31.04
C ALA A 196 1.53 41.98 -29.88
N CYS A 197 1.07 41.99 -28.62
CA CYS A 197 1.85 41.69 -27.42
C CYS A 197 2.12 40.17 -27.22
N LYS A 198 2.54 39.46 -28.27
CA LYS A 198 2.80 38.01 -28.25
C LYS A 198 4.27 37.66 -28.45
N SER A 199 5.13 38.65 -28.75
CA SER A 199 6.56 38.47 -29.01
C SER A 199 7.40 38.55 -27.72
N LEU A 200 8.43 37.72 -27.61
CA LEU A 200 9.43 37.81 -26.53
C LEU A 200 10.22 39.13 -26.58
N GLY A 201 10.35 39.71 -27.76
CA GLY A 201 11.03 40.99 -27.99
C GLY A 201 10.13 42.21 -27.95
N GLN A 202 8.87 42.08 -27.51
CA GLN A 202 7.91 43.19 -27.49
C GLN A 202 8.45 44.36 -26.67
N VAL A 203 8.42 45.57 -27.24
CA VAL A 203 8.78 46.81 -26.55
C VAL A 203 7.52 47.44 -25.97
N PHE A 204 7.57 47.81 -24.71
CA PHE A 204 6.53 48.56 -24.01
C PHE A 204 7.05 49.96 -23.71
N PHE A 205 6.38 50.98 -24.24
CA PHE A 205 6.73 52.37 -24.00
C PHE A 205 6.31 52.80 -22.60
N GLY A 206 7.17 53.59 -21.94
CA GLY A 206 6.88 54.17 -20.63
C GLY A 206 5.87 55.32 -20.69
N CYS A 207 5.87 56.13 -19.63
CA CYS A 207 5.16 57.40 -19.54
C CYS A 207 5.88 58.38 -18.60
N ASN A 208 5.38 59.60 -18.49
CA ASN A 208 5.87 60.60 -17.53
C ASN A 208 4.80 60.98 -16.49
N ALA A 209 3.71 60.23 -16.38
CA ALA A 209 2.56 60.55 -15.52
C ALA A 209 2.56 59.80 -14.17
N GLY A 210 3.53 58.91 -13.96
CA GLY A 210 3.56 58.01 -12.81
C GLY A 210 2.66 56.78 -12.97
N PRO A 211 2.70 55.86 -11.99
CA PRO A 211 1.86 54.67 -12.00
C PRO A 211 0.40 54.98 -11.62
N LEU A 212 -0.55 54.33 -12.29
CA LEU A 212 -1.97 54.32 -11.90
C LEU A 212 -2.21 53.38 -10.71
N TYR A 213 -1.48 52.27 -10.67
CA TYR A 213 -1.54 51.29 -9.58
C TYR A 213 -0.17 50.66 -9.34
N ARG A 214 0.15 50.38 -8.08
CA ARG A 214 1.41 49.75 -7.68
C ARG A 214 1.24 48.90 -6.43
N ASN A 215 1.70 47.65 -6.47
CA ASN A 215 1.78 46.75 -5.31
C ASN A 215 3.13 46.02 -5.27
N ASP A 216 4.07 46.54 -4.49
CA ASP A 216 5.44 46.00 -4.43
C ASP A 216 5.58 44.60 -3.84
N SER A 217 4.55 44.07 -3.19
CA SER A 217 4.55 42.70 -2.67
C SER A 217 3.99 41.68 -3.67
N ALA A 218 3.43 42.11 -4.80
CA ALA A 218 2.73 41.25 -5.75
C ALA A 218 3.68 40.44 -6.64
N PHE A 219 3.63 39.11 -6.56
CA PHE A 219 4.28 38.21 -7.52
C PHE A 219 3.24 37.34 -8.21
N LEU A 220 3.49 37.03 -9.49
CA LEU A 220 2.62 36.21 -10.31
C LEU A 220 3.05 34.75 -10.30
N ASP A 221 2.12 33.87 -9.93
CA ASP A 221 2.27 32.42 -10.04
C ASP A 221 2.08 31.98 -11.50
N VAL A 222 3.16 31.51 -12.13
CA VAL A 222 3.17 31.07 -13.53
C VAL A 222 2.27 29.85 -13.76
N GLU A 223 2.15 28.95 -12.78
CA GLU A 223 1.27 27.78 -12.89
C GLU A 223 -0.20 28.22 -12.96
N HIS A 224 -0.56 29.22 -12.16
CA HIS A 224 -1.91 29.80 -12.14
C HIS A 224 -2.29 30.42 -13.49
N ILE A 225 -1.34 31.02 -14.21
CA ILE A 225 -1.57 31.54 -15.57
C ILE A 225 -2.02 30.40 -16.51
N PHE A 226 -1.31 29.27 -16.51
CA PHE A 226 -1.64 28.14 -17.37
C PHE A 226 -2.98 27.52 -16.99
N GLN A 227 -3.28 27.42 -15.70
CA GLN A 227 -4.59 26.95 -15.21
C GLN A 227 -5.74 27.83 -15.71
N LEU A 228 -5.59 29.17 -15.62
CA LEU A 228 -6.58 30.11 -16.13
C LEU A 228 -6.73 30.04 -17.65
N PHE A 229 -5.62 30.00 -18.38
CA PHE A 229 -5.62 29.98 -19.85
C PHE A 229 -6.24 28.70 -20.42
N PHE A 230 -5.89 27.53 -19.88
CA PHE A 230 -6.51 26.27 -20.29
C PHE A 230 -7.96 26.15 -19.82
N GLY A 231 -8.29 26.75 -18.68
CA GLY A 231 -9.65 26.82 -18.16
C GLY A 231 -10.60 27.63 -19.06
N GLN A 232 -10.20 28.81 -19.52
CA GLN A 232 -11.04 29.67 -20.37
C GLN A 232 -11.42 29.02 -21.71
N ARG A 233 -10.49 28.28 -22.32
CA ARG A 233 -10.70 27.57 -23.60
C ARG A 233 -11.50 26.27 -23.48
N ASN A 234 -11.91 25.87 -22.28
CA ASN A 234 -12.87 24.78 -22.09
C ASN A 234 -14.30 25.18 -22.51
N HIS A 235 -14.58 26.47 -22.69
CA HIS A 235 -15.89 27.01 -23.03
C HIS A 235 -16.10 27.27 -24.53
N ASP A 236 -15.06 27.11 -25.36
CA ASP A 236 -15.12 27.26 -26.81
C ASP A 236 -15.69 25.99 -27.49
N LYS A 237 -16.42 26.15 -28.61
CA LYS A 237 -16.93 25.01 -29.40
C LYS A 237 -15.81 23.99 -29.68
N HIS A 238 -16.10 22.71 -29.43
CA HIS A 238 -15.14 21.60 -29.31
C HIS A 238 -14.14 21.48 -30.48
N ASP A 239 -14.55 21.87 -31.70
CA ASP A 239 -13.74 21.80 -32.93
C ASP A 239 -12.66 22.88 -33.06
N ASN A 240 -12.83 24.03 -32.41
CA ASN A 240 -11.87 25.14 -32.47
C ASN A 240 -10.79 25.01 -31.40
N ARG A 241 -11.15 24.50 -30.21
CA ARG A 241 -10.24 24.33 -29.08
C ARG A 241 -9.00 23.48 -29.41
N ALA A 242 -9.21 22.31 -30.01
CA ALA A 242 -8.10 21.41 -30.35
C ALA A 242 -7.17 22.06 -31.39
N ARG A 243 -7.72 22.86 -32.31
CA ARG A 243 -6.97 23.64 -33.30
C ARG A 243 -6.16 24.75 -32.63
N ASP A 244 -6.76 25.48 -31.69
CA ASP A 244 -6.14 26.62 -31.02
C ASP A 244 -5.06 26.21 -30.02
N LEU A 245 -5.21 25.05 -29.37
CA LEU A 245 -4.17 24.48 -28.52
C LEU A 245 -3.01 23.91 -29.34
N LYS A 246 -3.28 23.28 -30.49
CA LYS A 246 -2.23 22.88 -31.44
C LYS A 246 -1.46 24.10 -31.98
N ALA A 247 -2.18 25.18 -32.31
CA ALA A 247 -1.57 26.43 -32.75
C ALA A 247 -0.71 27.06 -31.62
N TYR A 248 -1.21 27.03 -30.38
CA TYR A 248 -0.46 27.47 -29.20
C TYR A 248 0.83 26.66 -28.98
N CYS A 249 0.74 25.32 -28.96
CA CYS A 249 1.89 24.41 -28.85
C CYS A 249 2.94 24.69 -29.92
N LYS A 250 2.51 24.79 -31.18
CA LYS A 250 3.40 25.10 -32.31
C LYS A 250 4.07 26.46 -32.17
N ALA A 251 3.38 27.46 -31.63
CA ALA A 251 3.90 28.82 -31.48
C ALA A 251 4.91 28.97 -30.33
N CYS A 252 4.85 28.12 -29.30
CA CYS A 252 5.79 28.12 -28.18
C CYS A 252 6.83 26.99 -28.22
N GLY A 253 6.68 25.98 -29.08
CA GLY A 253 7.60 24.84 -29.16
C GLY A 253 7.41 23.79 -28.05
N VAL A 254 6.24 23.77 -27.43
CA VAL A 254 5.84 22.77 -26.41
C VAL A 254 5.04 21.66 -27.09
N GLN A 255 5.37 20.40 -26.75
CA GLN A 255 4.73 19.23 -27.33
C GLN A 255 3.25 19.16 -26.98
N MET A 256 2.42 18.81 -27.96
CA MET A 256 1.00 18.53 -27.75
C MET A 256 0.83 17.08 -27.30
N GLY A 257 0.30 16.88 -26.09
CA GLY A 257 -0.15 15.57 -25.62
C GLY A 257 -1.47 15.16 -26.28
N ARG A 258 -2.11 14.10 -25.78
CA ARG A 258 -3.33 13.55 -26.40
C ARG A 258 -4.46 14.59 -26.53
N TYR A 259 -4.57 15.54 -25.60
CA TYR A 259 -5.61 16.59 -25.60
C TYR A 259 -5.18 17.97 -25.06
N LEU A 260 -3.97 18.12 -24.48
CA LEU A 260 -3.47 19.36 -23.89
C LEU A 260 -1.95 19.53 -24.15
N PRO A 261 -1.40 20.76 -24.07
CA PRO A 261 0.04 20.99 -24.05
C PRO A 261 0.73 20.25 -22.91
N MET A 262 1.91 19.67 -23.14
CA MET A 262 2.69 18.94 -22.14
C MET A 262 3.40 19.89 -21.17
N ILE A 263 2.60 20.57 -20.35
CA ILE A 263 3.02 21.41 -19.23
C ILE A 263 2.40 20.82 -17.97
N ALA A 264 3.22 20.35 -17.02
CA ALA A 264 2.74 19.65 -15.84
C ALA A 264 3.38 20.17 -14.56
N SER A 265 2.59 20.25 -13.48
CA SER A 265 3.12 20.52 -12.14
C SER A 265 3.75 19.25 -11.58
N LEU A 266 5.01 19.35 -11.15
CA LEU A 266 5.82 18.22 -10.66
C LEU A 266 5.66 17.99 -9.16
N SER A 267 4.59 18.50 -8.54
CA SER A 267 4.40 18.36 -7.09
C SER A 267 4.05 16.94 -6.60
N ASP A 268 4.03 15.93 -7.47
CA ASP A 268 3.64 14.55 -7.14
C ASP A 268 4.47 13.45 -7.84
N ILE A 269 5.71 13.73 -8.30
CA ILE A 269 6.53 12.72 -8.98
C ILE A 269 7.95 12.66 -8.40
N ASN A 270 8.30 11.54 -7.76
CA ASN A 270 9.68 11.09 -7.63
C ASN A 270 10.19 10.75 -9.04
N ILE A 271 10.65 11.75 -9.77
CA ILE A 271 11.50 11.50 -10.93
C ILE A 271 12.84 11.11 -10.33
N LYS A 272 13.10 9.79 -10.26
CA LYS A 272 14.48 9.30 -10.23
C LYS A 272 15.18 10.00 -11.40
N LYS A 273 16.32 10.64 -11.14
CA LYS A 273 17.24 10.97 -12.23
C LYS A 273 17.65 9.62 -12.82
N ASP A 274 16.93 9.17 -13.83
CA ASP A 274 17.51 8.27 -14.81
C ASP A 274 18.66 9.06 -15.43
N ASP A 275 19.81 8.44 -15.39
CA ASP A 275 21.12 8.81 -15.90
C ASP A 275 21.16 8.86 -17.44
N GLY A 276 20.00 9.10 -18.07
CA GLY A 276 19.85 9.43 -19.47
C GLY A 276 19.09 10.74 -19.61
N SER A 277 19.78 11.80 -20.02
CA SER A 277 19.19 13.08 -20.41
C SER A 277 18.18 12.90 -21.54
N ASP A 278 16.88 12.86 -21.23
CA ASP A 278 15.85 13.24 -22.20
C ASP A 278 16.01 14.74 -22.47
N ALA A 279 16.80 15.09 -23.48
CA ALA A 279 17.23 16.45 -23.83
C ALA A 279 16.09 17.43 -24.20
N ASN A 280 14.84 17.02 -24.00
CA ASN A 280 13.62 17.70 -24.44
C ASN A 280 12.71 18.17 -23.29
N VAL A 281 13.10 18.02 -22.01
CA VAL A 281 12.27 18.45 -20.87
C VAL A 281 12.93 19.61 -20.11
N TYR A 282 12.28 20.77 -20.08
CA TYR A 282 12.69 21.90 -19.24
C TYR A 282 11.92 21.91 -17.91
N ILE A 283 12.64 22.09 -16.80
CA ILE A 283 12.04 22.19 -15.46
C ILE A 283 12.19 23.62 -14.95
N TYR A 284 11.07 24.33 -14.84
CA TYR A 284 10.99 25.65 -14.23
C TYR A 284 10.70 25.53 -12.74
N GLN A 285 11.61 26.01 -11.91
CA GLN A 285 11.47 26.01 -10.45
C GLN A 285 11.13 27.42 -9.95
N TYR A 286 10.04 27.57 -9.21
CA TYR A 286 9.56 28.87 -8.72
C TYR A 286 9.04 28.78 -7.28
N ASN A 287 9.01 29.90 -6.58
CA ASN A 287 8.51 29.93 -5.20
C ASN A 287 7.01 30.29 -5.19
N ARG A 288 6.27 29.63 -4.29
CA ARG A 288 4.88 29.95 -3.96
C ARG A 288 4.75 30.02 -2.44
N GLY A 289 4.86 31.23 -1.89
CA GLY A 289 5.03 31.43 -0.45
C GLY A 289 6.38 30.86 0.01
N GLN A 290 6.38 30.00 1.04
CA GLN A 290 7.61 29.32 1.51
C GLN A 290 7.94 28.01 0.76
N ASN A 291 7.10 27.60 -0.20
CA ASN A 291 7.27 26.33 -0.90
C ASN A 291 7.92 26.53 -2.27
N VAL A 292 8.87 25.65 -2.59
CA VAL A 292 9.43 25.52 -3.94
C VAL A 292 8.51 24.62 -4.78
N LYS A 293 8.06 25.12 -5.93
CA LYS A 293 7.26 24.40 -6.92
C LYS A 293 8.05 24.21 -8.21
N LYS A 294 7.66 23.21 -9.00
CA LYS A 294 8.32 22.85 -10.26
C LYS A 294 7.28 22.62 -11.35
N LEU A 295 7.47 23.22 -12.52
CA LEU A 295 6.72 22.93 -13.75
C LEU A 295 7.64 22.24 -14.75
N SER A 296 7.21 21.12 -15.32
CA SER A 296 7.87 20.50 -16.47
C SER A 296 7.25 20.96 -17.77
N PHE A 297 8.08 21.28 -18.75
CA PHE A 297 7.71 21.56 -20.14
C PHE A 297 8.37 20.51 -21.03
N THR A 298 7.59 19.68 -21.71
CA THR A 298 8.12 18.78 -22.74
C THR A 298 8.12 19.51 -24.07
N CYS A 299 9.28 19.67 -24.67
CA CYS A 299 9.52 20.49 -25.84
C CYS A 299 9.83 19.66 -27.08
N ASP A 300 9.47 20.18 -28.25
CA ASP A 300 9.51 19.41 -29.51
C ASP A 300 10.93 19.15 -30.06
N VAL A 301 12.00 19.76 -29.51
CA VAL A 301 13.39 19.72 -30.00
C VAL A 301 14.38 19.88 -28.84
N SER A 302 15.55 19.25 -28.91
CA SER A 302 16.59 19.36 -27.88
C SER A 302 17.33 20.70 -27.96
N GLU A 303 17.96 21.14 -26.86
CA GLU A 303 18.75 22.38 -26.83
C GLU A 303 19.95 22.32 -27.81
N ASP A 304 20.55 21.14 -27.99
CA ASP A 304 21.69 20.90 -28.88
C ASP A 304 21.30 20.91 -30.37
N ASP A 305 20.16 20.32 -30.74
CA ASP A 305 19.68 20.32 -32.14
C ASP A 305 19.38 21.74 -32.66
N MET A 306 19.12 22.69 -31.75
CA MET A 306 18.86 24.10 -32.08
C MET A 306 20.14 24.93 -32.28
N ARG A 307 21.26 24.61 -31.61
CA ARG A 307 22.55 25.31 -31.82
C ARG A 307 23.17 25.01 -33.19
N TYR A 308 22.93 23.82 -33.75
CA TYR A 308 23.58 23.34 -34.98
C TYR A 308 22.72 23.35 -36.26
N GLY A 309 21.50 23.89 -36.21
CA GLY A 309 20.76 24.28 -37.42
C GLY A 309 20.34 23.15 -38.37
N LYS A 310 19.87 21.99 -37.87
CA LYS A 310 19.21 20.99 -38.72
C LYS A 310 17.76 21.40 -39.02
N LYS A 311 17.46 21.77 -40.27
CA LYS A 311 16.10 22.02 -40.76
C LYS A 311 15.26 20.74 -40.68
N ARG A 312 14.08 20.78 -40.02
CA ARG A 312 13.10 19.68 -40.04
C ARG A 312 12.49 19.52 -41.43
N ALA A 313 12.51 18.28 -41.93
CA ALA A 313 11.56 17.81 -42.93
C ALA A 313 10.16 17.74 -42.31
N ALA A 314 9.18 18.29 -43.01
CA ALA A 314 7.78 18.18 -42.65
C ALA A 314 7.35 16.71 -42.68
N THR A 315 6.89 16.17 -41.56
CA THR A 315 6.03 14.98 -41.56
C THR A 315 4.67 15.36 -40.98
N SER A 316 3.74 15.37 -41.91
CA SER A 316 2.33 15.71 -41.79
C SER A 316 1.55 14.59 -41.07
N SER A 317 0.48 15.03 -40.42
CA SER A 317 -0.79 14.31 -40.20
C SER A 317 -0.77 12.95 -39.49
N CYS A 318 -1.32 12.93 -38.28
CA CYS A 318 -2.12 11.79 -37.82
C CYS A 318 -3.56 12.28 -37.59
N ILE A 319 -4.35 12.19 -38.65
CA ILE A 319 -5.80 12.03 -38.58
C ILE A 319 -6.03 10.57 -38.17
N LEU A 320 -6.64 10.34 -37.01
CA LEU A 320 -7.16 9.02 -36.64
C LEU A 320 -8.63 8.98 -37.07
N GLN A 321 -8.90 8.39 -38.24
CA GLN A 321 -10.23 7.86 -38.55
C GLN A 321 -10.35 6.47 -37.93
N GLU A 322 -11.53 6.23 -37.35
CA GLU A 322 -11.97 4.96 -36.80
C GLU A 322 -12.08 3.89 -37.90
N THR A 323 -11.58 2.68 -37.65
CA THR A 323 -12.21 1.44 -38.13
C THR A 323 -11.72 0.23 -37.31
N LYS A 324 -12.65 -0.72 -37.15
CA LYS A 324 -12.66 -1.90 -36.27
C LYS A 324 -11.86 -3.10 -36.86
N PRO A 325 -11.69 -4.21 -36.11
CA PRO A 325 -10.47 -5.02 -36.08
C PRO A 325 -10.51 -6.23 -37.03
N HIS A 326 -9.35 -6.62 -37.59
CA HIS A 326 -9.09 -7.99 -38.00
C HIS A 326 -7.62 -8.38 -37.82
N GLY A 327 -7.43 -9.62 -37.40
CA GLY A 327 -6.27 -10.09 -36.66
C GLY A 327 -4.97 -10.21 -37.45
N GLN A 328 -3.86 -10.12 -36.71
CA GLN A 328 -2.76 -11.09 -36.68
C GLN A 328 -1.70 -10.65 -35.66
N LYS A 329 -1.19 -11.62 -34.88
CA LYS A 329 0.01 -11.55 -34.03
C LYS A 329 1.21 -11.26 -34.96
N ARG A 330 2.33 -10.62 -34.62
CA ARG A 330 3.13 -10.50 -33.39
C ARG A 330 4.21 -9.44 -33.69
N GLY A 331 4.57 -8.59 -32.74
CA GLY A 331 5.74 -7.72 -32.83
C GLY A 331 5.87 -6.94 -31.53
N GLN A 332 6.88 -7.30 -30.72
CA GLN A 332 7.14 -6.71 -29.40
C GLN A 332 7.19 -5.18 -29.50
N ARG A 333 6.18 -4.52 -28.92
CA ARG A 333 6.26 -3.11 -28.56
C ARG A 333 6.68 -3.03 -27.11
N GLN A 334 7.83 -2.40 -26.88
CA GLN A 334 8.27 -1.95 -25.56
C GLN A 334 7.12 -1.18 -24.91
N SER A 335 6.75 -1.64 -23.71
CA SER A 335 5.66 -1.08 -22.92
C SER A 335 6.10 0.27 -22.35
N ASN A 336 5.58 1.37 -22.90
CA ASN A 336 5.51 2.61 -22.16
C ASN A 336 4.51 2.40 -21.01
N ASN A 337 4.99 2.35 -19.78
CA ASN A 337 4.19 2.26 -18.56
C ASN A 337 3.20 3.43 -18.50
N HIS A 338 1.94 3.22 -18.87
CA HIS A 338 0.82 4.08 -18.53
C HIS A 338 0.12 3.49 -17.30
N TYR A 339 -0.04 4.28 -16.24
CA TYR A 339 -0.76 3.86 -15.05
C TYR A 339 -2.27 3.80 -15.35
N THR A 340 -2.81 2.61 -15.59
CA THR A 340 -4.25 2.39 -15.79
C THR A 340 -4.89 1.81 -14.52
N MET A 341 -5.52 2.68 -13.72
CA MET A 341 -6.37 2.24 -12.60
C MET A 341 -7.59 1.46 -13.14
N LYS A 342 -7.80 0.22 -12.67
CA LYS A 342 -9.00 -0.57 -12.99
C LYS A 342 -10.24 0.02 -12.30
N GLU A 343 -11.38 -0.03 -12.98
CA GLU A 343 -12.69 0.38 -12.43
C GLU A 343 -13.08 -0.48 -11.22
N ILE A 344 -13.63 0.17 -10.20
CA ILE A 344 -14.04 -0.43 -8.93
C ILE A 344 -15.50 -0.83 -9.07
N ARG A 345 -15.79 -2.13 -9.10
CA ARG A 345 -17.17 -2.63 -9.31
C ARG A 345 -17.97 -2.76 -8.03
N ASP A 346 -17.30 -3.09 -6.93
CA ASP A 346 -17.90 -3.34 -5.62
C ASP A 346 -17.57 -2.17 -4.69
N TYR A 347 -18.45 -1.17 -4.63
CA TYR A 347 -18.29 0.02 -3.80
C TYR A 347 -19.62 0.38 -3.13
N SER A 348 -19.64 0.39 -1.80
CA SER A 348 -20.82 0.77 -1.02
C SER A 348 -20.78 2.26 -0.69
N PHE A 349 -21.72 3.04 -1.25
CA PHE A 349 -21.88 4.46 -0.91
C PHE A 349 -22.40 4.68 0.49
N ASP A 350 -23.22 3.76 1.00
CA ASP A 350 -23.76 3.82 2.35
C ASP A 350 -22.62 3.64 3.37
N GLU A 351 -21.76 2.64 3.17
CA GLU A 351 -20.55 2.45 3.97
C GLU A 351 -19.57 3.61 3.82
N ALA A 352 -19.33 4.07 2.59
CA ALA A 352 -18.47 5.23 2.35
C ALA A 352 -18.95 6.49 3.08
N SER A 353 -20.27 6.69 3.22
CA SER A 353 -20.85 7.81 3.97
C SER A 353 -20.66 7.67 5.49
N MET A 354 -20.55 6.45 6.03
CA MET A 354 -20.18 6.26 7.43
C MET A 354 -18.74 6.73 7.69
N HIS A 355 -17.83 6.49 6.74
CA HIS A 355 -16.38 6.71 6.91
C HIS A 355 -15.82 8.00 6.28
N CYS A 356 -16.60 8.72 5.47
CA CYS A 356 -16.22 9.99 4.87
C CYS A 356 -17.26 11.06 5.17
N ARG A 357 -16.93 11.96 6.11
CA ARG A 357 -17.81 13.06 6.51
C ARG A 357 -18.15 13.98 5.34
N LEU A 358 -17.17 14.32 4.50
CA LEU A 358 -17.40 15.15 3.30
C LEU A 358 -18.42 14.49 2.36
N LEU A 359 -18.32 13.18 2.13
CA LEU A 359 -19.26 12.44 1.28
C LEU A 359 -20.64 12.33 1.92
N ARG A 360 -20.72 12.09 3.24
CA ARG A 360 -21.97 12.03 4.00
C ARG A 360 -22.73 13.36 3.98
N GLU A 361 -22.04 14.45 4.25
CA GLU A 361 -22.61 15.79 4.25
C GLU A 361 -22.91 16.26 2.82
N ALA A 362 -22.15 15.78 1.84
CA ALA A 362 -22.45 16.00 0.43
C ALA A 362 -23.76 15.32 0.02
N ILE A 363 -23.95 14.03 0.37
CA ILE A 363 -25.14 13.21 0.07
C ILE A 363 -26.39 13.74 0.78
N SER A 364 -26.27 14.15 2.04
CA SER A 364 -27.40 14.70 2.82
C SER A 364 -27.74 16.15 2.48
N GLY A 365 -26.92 16.83 1.67
CA GLY A 365 -27.10 18.24 1.34
C GLY A 365 -26.73 19.22 2.46
N SER A 366 -26.19 18.74 3.58
CA SER A 366 -25.87 19.57 4.76
C SER A 366 -24.60 20.41 4.62
N HIS A 367 -23.70 20.09 3.68
CA HIS A 367 -22.47 20.87 3.41
C HIS A 367 -22.38 21.34 1.96
N TRP A 368 -22.20 22.65 1.77
CA TRP A 368 -22.00 23.23 0.45
C TRP A 368 -20.56 23.01 -0.04
N LEU A 369 -20.41 22.34 -1.18
CA LEU A 369 -19.10 21.92 -1.68
C LEU A 369 -18.38 23.08 -2.36
N THR A 370 -17.16 23.37 -1.93
CA THR A 370 -16.27 24.30 -2.63
C THR A 370 -15.76 23.69 -3.94
N GLN A 371 -15.21 24.51 -4.85
CA GLN A 371 -14.66 24.01 -6.12
C GLN A 371 -13.55 22.97 -5.89
N THR A 372 -12.73 23.16 -4.85
CA THR A 372 -11.68 22.22 -4.44
C THR A 372 -12.24 20.89 -3.96
N GLU A 373 -13.31 20.92 -3.15
CA GLU A 373 -13.99 19.72 -2.62
C GLU A 373 -14.73 18.95 -3.72
N LEU A 374 -15.33 19.68 -4.67
CA LEU A 374 -16.00 19.14 -5.84
C LEU A 374 -15.02 18.35 -6.73
N CYS A 375 -13.85 18.92 -7.02
CA CYS A 375 -12.80 18.24 -7.79
C CYS A 375 -12.17 17.08 -7.01
N LEU A 376 -12.03 17.21 -5.68
CA LEU A 376 -11.62 16.10 -4.82
C LEU A 376 -12.61 14.93 -4.93
N MET A 377 -13.92 15.21 -4.89
CA MET A 377 -14.96 14.18 -4.99
C MET A 377 -15.01 13.55 -6.38
N LEU A 378 -14.96 14.37 -7.44
CA LEU A 378 -14.92 13.90 -8.82
C LEU A 378 -13.73 12.97 -9.09
N SER A 379 -12.51 13.41 -8.74
CA SER A 379 -11.27 12.62 -8.94
C SER A 379 -11.23 11.29 -8.17
N ASN A 380 -12.11 11.13 -7.17
CA ASN A 380 -12.23 9.88 -6.43
C ASN A 380 -13.38 9.00 -6.96
N LEU A 381 -14.55 9.58 -7.25
CA LEU A 381 -15.76 8.85 -7.65
C LEU A 381 -15.74 8.33 -9.09
N MET A 382 -14.95 8.92 -9.98
CA MET A 382 -14.87 8.48 -11.39
C MET A 382 -14.27 7.08 -11.59
N TYR A 383 -13.58 6.53 -10.59
CA TYR A 383 -13.02 5.18 -10.63
C TYR A 383 -14.01 4.14 -10.10
N ILE A 384 -15.19 4.54 -9.64
CA ILE A 384 -16.20 3.71 -9.00
C ILE A 384 -17.37 3.46 -9.95
N ARG A 385 -17.79 2.20 -10.06
CA ARG A 385 -19.02 1.80 -10.76
C ARG A 385 -20.20 2.49 -10.08
N SER A 386 -20.97 3.24 -10.87
CA SER A 386 -22.06 4.11 -10.39
C SER A 386 -21.61 5.37 -9.63
N GLY A 387 -20.31 5.66 -9.53
CA GLY A 387 -19.80 6.84 -8.83
C GLY A 387 -20.13 8.16 -9.51
N MET A 388 -20.17 8.18 -10.85
CA MET A 388 -20.66 9.35 -11.58
C MET A 388 -22.16 9.57 -11.40
N THR A 389 -22.95 8.49 -11.35
CA THR A 389 -24.38 8.56 -11.02
C THR A 389 -24.60 9.13 -9.61
N LYS A 390 -23.75 8.75 -8.64
CA LYS A 390 -23.84 9.31 -7.28
C LYS A 390 -23.42 10.78 -7.22
N MET A 391 -22.38 11.17 -7.96
CA MET A 391 -21.96 12.57 -8.09
C MET A 391 -23.12 13.41 -8.63
N ASP A 392 -23.78 12.91 -9.68
CA ASP A 392 -24.93 13.55 -10.30
C ASP A 392 -26.09 13.76 -9.31
N GLN A 393 -26.44 12.74 -8.52
CA GLN A 393 -27.43 12.84 -7.45
C GLN A 393 -27.07 13.90 -6.40
N ILE A 394 -25.80 13.99 -6.01
CA ILE A 394 -25.34 14.99 -5.04
C ILE A 394 -25.52 16.42 -5.59
N LEU A 395 -25.24 16.62 -6.88
CA LEU A 395 -25.41 17.93 -7.53
C LEU A 395 -26.89 18.32 -7.65
N HIS A 396 -27.74 17.36 -8.03
CA HIS A 396 -29.17 17.58 -8.22
C HIS A 396 -29.98 17.68 -6.91
N SER A 397 -29.47 17.14 -5.80
CA SER A 397 -30.10 17.28 -4.47
C SER A 397 -30.16 18.73 -3.94
N ARG A 398 -29.60 19.71 -4.68
CA ARG A 398 -29.34 21.08 -4.23
C ARG A 398 -30.07 22.16 -5.02
N ASP A 399 -31.04 21.80 -5.86
CA ASP A 399 -31.82 22.77 -6.66
C ASP A 399 -32.92 23.45 -5.81
N GLY A 400 -32.52 24.04 -4.68
CA GLY A 400 -33.28 24.94 -3.83
C GLY A 400 -32.91 26.39 -4.12
N ARG A 401 -33.50 26.97 -5.16
CA ARG A 401 -33.45 28.40 -5.48
C ARG A 401 -34.20 29.18 -4.38
N ASN A 402 -33.55 30.10 -3.64
CA ASN A 402 -34.07 31.45 -3.31
C ASN A 402 -33.53 32.20 -2.06
N GLU A 403 -32.75 31.67 -1.12
CA GLU A 403 -32.58 32.40 0.17
C GLU A 403 -31.41 33.41 0.30
N ARG A 404 -30.69 33.80 -0.77
CA ARG A 404 -29.61 34.81 -0.65
C ARG A 404 -29.63 35.96 -1.66
N LEU A 405 -30.73 36.13 -2.39
CA LEU A 405 -30.85 37.18 -3.42
C LEU A 405 -31.61 38.44 -2.99
N GLU A 406 -31.98 38.59 -1.71
CA GLU A 406 -32.81 39.74 -1.30
C GLU A 406 -32.06 40.99 -0.83
N ASN A 407 -30.72 41.02 -0.74
CA ASN A 407 -30.00 42.15 -0.12
C ASN A 407 -28.95 42.89 -0.95
N ASP A 408 -28.76 42.60 -2.25
CA ASP A 408 -27.89 43.41 -3.11
C ASP A 408 -28.68 44.04 -4.25
N SER A 409 -29.22 45.23 -3.97
CA SER A 409 -29.83 46.12 -4.94
C SER A 409 -28.77 46.76 -5.83
N PHE A 410 -28.38 46.08 -6.92
CA PHE A 410 -27.88 46.70 -8.17
C PHE A 410 -27.86 45.62 -9.26
N VAL A 411 -29.00 45.41 -9.91
CA VAL A 411 -29.12 44.56 -11.10
C VAL A 411 -29.51 45.46 -12.26
N ASP A 412 -28.52 45.85 -13.07
CA ASP A 412 -28.77 46.24 -14.46
C ASP A 412 -28.71 44.97 -15.31
N GLY A 413 -29.73 44.82 -16.16
CA GLY A 413 -30.05 43.64 -16.92
C GLY A 413 -28.93 43.17 -17.83
N SER A 414 -28.58 41.88 -17.69
CA SER A 414 -28.11 40.94 -18.74
C SER A 414 -27.08 39.92 -18.22
N TYR A 415 -27.36 39.26 -17.10
CA TYR A 415 -26.64 38.05 -16.74
C TYR A 415 -27.61 37.02 -16.18
N GLU A 416 -27.95 36.01 -17.00
CA GLU A 416 -28.51 34.75 -16.54
C GLU A 416 -27.50 34.12 -15.54
N ILE A 417 -27.75 34.34 -14.26
CA ILE A 417 -27.12 33.63 -13.15
C ILE A 417 -28.00 32.41 -12.84
N SER A 418 -28.16 31.54 -13.82
CA SER A 418 -28.59 30.16 -13.67
C SER A 418 -27.58 29.31 -14.46
N ASP A 419 -27.22 28.14 -13.94
CA ASP A 419 -26.32 27.12 -14.55
C ASP A 419 -24.79 27.25 -14.40
N ARG A 420 -24.19 28.43 -14.18
CA ARG A 420 -22.71 28.56 -14.35
C ARG A 420 -21.80 27.98 -13.25
N LYS A 421 -22.28 27.74 -12.02
CA LYS A 421 -21.42 27.21 -10.93
C LYS A 421 -21.29 25.68 -10.92
N TYR A 422 -22.22 24.97 -11.55
CA TYR A 422 -22.26 23.49 -11.54
C TYR A 422 -22.05 22.84 -12.93
N GLN A 423 -22.12 23.60 -14.04
CA GLN A 423 -21.78 23.11 -15.39
C GLN A 423 -20.32 22.61 -15.57
N PHE A 424 -19.41 22.92 -14.65
CA PHE A 424 -18.04 22.35 -14.64
C PHE A 424 -18.03 20.82 -14.40
N CYS A 425 -19.10 20.28 -13.80
CA CYS A 425 -19.25 18.86 -13.47
C CYS A 425 -20.35 18.12 -14.24
N ASP A 426 -21.25 18.83 -14.91
CA ASP A 426 -22.38 18.25 -15.65
C ASP A 426 -22.01 17.83 -17.10
N GLY A 427 -20.89 18.34 -17.62
CA GLY A 427 -20.38 17.92 -18.93
C GLY A 427 -19.59 16.62 -18.84
N GLY A 428 -19.98 15.60 -19.62
CA GLY A 428 -19.28 14.32 -19.73
C GLY A 428 -17.78 14.36 -20.08
N THR A 429 -17.18 15.54 -20.25
CA THR A 429 -15.80 15.77 -20.66
C THR A 429 -14.81 15.78 -19.49
N THR A 430 -15.19 16.25 -18.29
CA THR A 430 -14.27 16.42 -17.16
C THR A 430 -13.83 15.06 -16.59
N HIS A 431 -14.76 14.12 -16.39
CA HIS A 431 -14.42 12.79 -15.88
C HIS A 431 -13.66 11.93 -16.92
N ILE A 432 -13.94 12.10 -18.21
CA ILE A 432 -13.19 11.50 -19.32
C ILE A 432 -11.76 12.06 -19.38
N GLN A 433 -11.56 13.36 -19.09
CA GLN A 433 -10.23 13.98 -19.03
C GLN A 433 -9.37 13.44 -17.88
N PHE A 434 -9.90 13.33 -16.66
CA PHE A 434 -9.16 12.76 -15.53
C PHE A 434 -8.86 11.25 -15.72
N ARG A 435 -9.81 10.47 -16.27
CA ARG A 435 -9.63 9.04 -16.56
C ARG A 435 -8.60 8.79 -17.67
N ASN A 436 -8.59 9.61 -18.72
CA ASN A 436 -7.68 9.46 -19.88
C ASN A 436 -6.28 10.04 -19.67
N GLN A 437 -6.10 10.91 -18.67
CA GLN A 437 -4.80 11.43 -18.25
C GLN A 437 -4.09 10.54 -17.21
N GLY A 438 -4.70 9.42 -16.79
CA GLY A 438 -4.12 8.53 -15.77
C GLY A 438 -3.93 9.23 -14.42
N MET A 439 -4.73 10.26 -14.13
CA MET A 439 -4.56 11.07 -12.93
C MET A 439 -4.81 10.23 -11.68
N SER A 440 -3.90 10.30 -10.71
CA SER A 440 -4.15 9.65 -9.44
C SER A 440 -5.26 10.38 -8.68
N PRO A 441 -6.17 9.66 -8.02
CA PRO A 441 -7.21 10.29 -7.21
C PRO A 441 -6.64 11.23 -6.15
N TRP A 442 -7.26 12.40 -5.99
CA TRP A 442 -6.75 13.42 -5.08
C TRP A 442 -6.85 13.00 -3.61
N SER A 443 -5.86 13.41 -2.81
CA SER A 443 -5.86 13.20 -1.36
C SER A 443 -6.71 14.23 -0.64
N CYS A 444 -7.29 13.81 0.50
CA CYS A 444 -8.11 14.64 1.39
C CYS A 444 -7.29 15.62 2.25
N GLU A 445 -6.01 15.33 2.48
CA GLU A 445 -5.13 16.01 3.46
C GLU A 445 -5.09 17.54 3.38
N SER A 446 -5.19 18.11 2.17
CA SER A 446 -5.18 19.57 1.96
C SER A 446 -6.43 20.10 1.24
N ARG A 447 -7.42 19.23 0.99
CA ARG A 447 -8.54 19.51 0.08
C ARG A 447 -9.92 19.18 0.69
N CYS A 448 -9.93 18.55 1.86
CA CYS A 448 -11.14 18.19 2.60
C CYS A 448 -11.13 18.91 3.96
N PRO A 449 -12.15 19.73 4.27
CA PRO A 449 -12.23 20.42 5.56
C PRO A 449 -12.42 19.44 6.74
N PHE A 450 -12.88 18.22 6.46
CA PHE A 450 -13.14 17.17 7.45
C PHE A 450 -12.02 16.13 7.54
N PHE A 451 -10.87 16.35 6.92
CA PHE A 451 -9.81 15.34 6.82
C PHE A 451 -9.38 14.77 8.17
N HIS A 452 -9.13 15.61 9.17
CA HIS A 452 -8.69 15.18 10.51
C HIS A 452 -9.73 14.34 11.27
N GLN A 453 -10.96 14.29 10.78
CA GLN A 453 -12.07 13.55 11.38
C GLN A 453 -12.44 12.30 10.57
N CYS A 454 -11.73 12.03 9.46
CA CYS A 454 -11.97 10.91 8.55
C CYS A 454 -10.73 9.98 8.52
N GLY A 455 -10.92 8.67 8.69
CA GLY A 455 -9.82 7.69 8.70
C GLY A 455 -9.21 7.35 7.32
N THR A 456 -9.50 8.13 6.27
CA THR A 456 -9.10 7.80 4.89
C THR A 456 -8.37 8.94 4.20
N LYS A 457 -7.27 8.63 3.49
CA LYS A 457 -6.50 9.64 2.72
C LYS A 457 -7.21 10.07 1.44
N ARG A 458 -8.21 9.34 0.97
CA ARG A 458 -8.92 9.49 -0.31
C ARG A 458 -10.37 9.04 -0.14
N ILE A 459 -11.31 9.73 -0.77
CA ILE A 459 -12.75 9.40 -0.72
C ILE A 459 -13.01 8.02 -1.34
N LEU A 460 -12.32 7.64 -2.40
CA LEU A 460 -12.49 6.31 -3.01
C LEU A 460 -12.06 5.15 -2.10
N ASN A 461 -11.29 5.46 -1.05
CA ASN A 461 -10.94 4.47 -0.05
C ASN A 461 -12.06 4.36 1.00
N ALA A 462 -12.96 5.34 1.12
CA ALA A 462 -14.00 5.32 2.14
C ALA A 462 -15.00 4.17 1.95
N GLY A 463 -15.35 3.82 0.72
CA GLY A 463 -16.17 2.63 0.41
C GLY A 463 -15.36 1.38 0.03
N LYS A 464 -14.04 1.42 0.24
CA LYS A 464 -13.10 0.29 0.05
C LYS A 464 -12.34 -0.09 1.33
N GLY A 465 -12.52 0.66 2.41
CA GLY A 465 -11.79 0.44 3.65
C GLY A 465 -10.42 1.09 3.74
N GLY A 466 -10.30 2.39 3.45
CA GLY A 466 -9.22 3.25 3.94
C GLY A 466 -7.78 2.84 3.58
N LYS A 467 -6.79 3.56 4.14
CA LYS A 467 -5.50 2.94 4.47
C LYS A 467 -5.73 2.01 5.68
N LEU A 468 -4.73 1.22 6.09
CA LEU A 468 -4.67 0.55 7.40
C LEU A 468 -5.37 1.41 8.46
N PHE A 469 -6.62 1.08 8.72
CA PHE A 469 -7.46 1.71 9.71
C PHE A 469 -7.90 0.60 10.64
N VAL A 470 -7.95 0.92 11.93
CA VAL A 470 -8.51 0.06 12.95
C VAL A 470 -9.46 0.95 13.74
N THR A 471 -10.71 0.55 13.82
CA THR A 471 -11.74 1.21 14.62
C THR A 471 -12.29 0.20 15.61
N ARG A 472 -12.22 0.54 16.91
CA ARG A 472 -12.91 -0.23 17.95
C ARG A 472 -14.40 0.07 17.85
N MET A 473 -15.21 -0.96 17.64
CA MET A 473 -16.66 -0.86 17.49
C MET A 473 -17.35 -0.84 18.86
N SER A 474 -16.84 -1.65 19.79
CA SER A 474 -17.34 -1.77 21.16
C SER A 474 -16.19 -2.12 22.12
N ASN A 475 -16.43 -1.93 23.42
CA ASN A 475 -15.54 -2.45 24.44
C ASN A 475 -15.75 -3.96 24.58
N ASP A 476 -14.68 -4.67 24.89
CA ASP A 476 -14.74 -6.10 25.16
C ASP A 476 -15.43 -6.34 26.50
N GLU A 477 -16.42 -7.23 26.52
CA GLU A 477 -16.98 -7.73 27.78
C GLU A 477 -15.93 -8.60 28.46
N THR A 478 -15.56 -8.23 29.69
CA THR A 478 -14.55 -8.95 30.46
C THR A 478 -15.08 -9.31 31.85
N VAL A 479 -14.53 -10.38 32.41
CA VAL A 479 -14.79 -10.83 33.78
C VAL A 479 -13.49 -10.82 34.58
N SER A 480 -13.60 -10.76 35.91
CA SER A 480 -12.42 -10.77 36.76
C SER A 480 -11.69 -12.12 36.68
N LEU A 481 -10.38 -12.13 36.93
CA LEU A 481 -9.61 -13.38 37.02
C LEU A 481 -10.19 -14.35 38.06
N SER A 482 -10.74 -13.83 39.15
CA SER A 482 -11.37 -14.64 40.20
C SER A 482 -12.62 -15.35 39.67
N ASP A 483 -13.45 -14.65 38.90
CA ASP A 483 -14.67 -15.24 38.32
C ASP A 483 -14.31 -16.28 37.27
N THR A 484 -13.34 -16.00 36.39
CA THR A 484 -12.83 -16.99 35.42
C THR A 484 -12.34 -18.25 36.14
N ARG A 485 -11.55 -18.09 37.21
CA ARG A 485 -11.04 -19.22 38.01
C ARG A 485 -12.13 -19.97 38.75
N GLY A 486 -13.17 -19.27 39.22
CA GLY A 486 -14.33 -19.87 39.86
C GLY A 486 -15.15 -20.74 38.89
N GLN A 487 -15.27 -20.32 37.63
CA GLN A 487 -16.04 -21.05 36.60
C GLN A 487 -15.29 -22.26 36.02
N LEU A 488 -13.96 -22.21 35.97
CA LEU A 488 -13.14 -23.25 35.31
C LEU A 488 -13.43 -24.69 35.80
N PRO A 489 -13.46 -24.99 37.11
CA PRO A 489 -13.74 -26.33 37.61
C PRO A 489 -15.07 -26.89 37.11
N ASP A 490 -16.13 -26.07 37.14
CA ASP A 490 -17.46 -26.49 36.74
C ASP A 490 -17.54 -26.74 35.23
N VAL A 491 -16.92 -25.87 34.42
CA VAL A 491 -16.83 -26.08 32.97
C VAL A 491 -16.10 -27.38 32.63
N TYR A 492 -15.00 -27.72 33.33
CA TYR A 492 -14.32 -29.00 33.13
C TYR A 492 -15.20 -30.19 33.51
N ARG A 493 -15.92 -30.12 34.64
CA ARG A 493 -16.83 -31.20 35.08
C ARG A 493 -18.02 -31.37 34.15
N GLU A 494 -18.62 -30.29 33.69
CA GLU A 494 -19.69 -30.32 32.70
C GLU A 494 -19.22 -30.85 31.35
N ALA A 495 -18.00 -30.48 30.92
CA ALA A 495 -17.38 -31.03 29.72
C ALA A 495 -17.12 -32.54 29.85
N LEU A 496 -16.72 -33.03 31.02
CA LEU A 496 -16.58 -34.45 31.31
C LEU A 496 -17.93 -35.18 31.28
N ALA A 497 -18.96 -34.59 31.90
CA ALA A 497 -20.30 -35.18 32.01
C ALA A 497 -21.12 -35.12 30.72
N SER A 498 -20.72 -34.30 29.74
CA SER A 498 -21.44 -34.19 28.46
C SER A 498 -21.42 -35.50 27.66
N ASP A 499 -22.41 -35.71 26.79
CA ASP A 499 -22.41 -36.87 25.88
C ASP A 499 -21.46 -36.68 24.68
N SER A 500 -20.97 -35.46 24.46
CA SER A 500 -20.06 -35.14 23.34
C SER A 500 -18.71 -35.83 23.52
N LEU A 501 -18.23 -36.51 22.47
CA LEU A 501 -16.95 -37.20 22.47
C LEU A 501 -15.77 -36.21 22.60
N PHE A 502 -15.85 -35.08 21.91
CA PHE A 502 -14.86 -34.02 21.95
C PHE A 502 -15.46 -32.77 22.62
N ASN A 503 -14.73 -32.20 23.57
CA ASN A 503 -15.11 -30.94 24.22
C ASN A 503 -13.94 -29.97 24.11
N ALA A 504 -14.18 -28.76 23.59
CA ALA A 504 -13.15 -27.73 23.48
C ALA A 504 -13.51 -26.56 24.40
N ILE A 505 -12.63 -26.20 25.31
CA ILE A 505 -12.79 -25.12 26.29
C ILE A 505 -11.88 -23.96 25.85
N ARG A 506 -12.51 -22.88 25.38
CA ARG A 506 -11.83 -21.65 25.01
C ARG A 506 -11.66 -20.77 26.24
N VAL A 507 -10.42 -20.55 26.67
CA VAL A 507 -10.10 -19.75 27.85
C VAL A 507 -8.72 -19.08 27.73
N ASP A 508 -8.62 -17.84 28.22
CA ASP A 508 -7.42 -17.00 28.07
C ASP A 508 -6.15 -17.58 28.72
N VAL A 509 -5.01 -17.16 28.18
CA VAL A 509 -3.68 -17.55 28.66
C VAL A 509 -3.41 -16.93 30.05
N GLY A 510 -3.03 -17.75 31.03
CA GLY A 510 -2.63 -17.30 32.36
C GLY A 510 -3.74 -17.31 33.41
N THR A 511 -4.96 -17.71 33.01
CA THR A 511 -6.11 -17.85 33.90
C THR A 511 -5.98 -18.98 34.91
N GLY A 512 -5.12 -19.98 34.66
CA GLY A 512 -5.00 -21.18 35.49
C GLY A 512 -5.64 -22.42 34.88
N LYS A 513 -5.93 -22.41 33.56
CA LYS A 513 -6.49 -23.55 32.81
C LYS A 513 -5.78 -24.87 33.10
N THR A 514 -4.46 -24.92 32.92
CA THR A 514 -3.65 -26.13 33.12
C THR A 514 -3.66 -26.58 34.58
N TYR A 515 -3.60 -25.65 35.53
CA TYR A 515 -3.65 -25.97 36.97
C TYR A 515 -4.98 -26.62 37.35
N THR A 516 -6.11 -26.04 36.92
CA THR A 516 -7.45 -26.59 37.19
C THR A 516 -7.62 -27.95 36.52
N MET A 517 -7.13 -28.07 35.28
CA MET A 517 -7.14 -29.34 34.56
C MET A 517 -6.36 -30.43 35.29
N GLN A 518 -5.20 -30.12 35.88
CA GLN A 518 -4.44 -31.07 36.70
C GLN A 518 -5.26 -31.56 37.91
N ASP A 519 -6.01 -30.68 38.59
CA ASP A 519 -6.84 -31.09 39.73
C ASP A 519 -7.95 -32.06 39.29
N VAL A 520 -8.62 -31.74 38.17
CA VAL A 520 -9.66 -32.60 37.59
C VAL A 520 -9.07 -33.94 37.11
N MET A 521 -7.90 -33.94 36.50
CA MET A 521 -7.20 -35.17 36.10
C MET A 521 -6.86 -36.06 37.30
N ILE A 522 -6.40 -35.47 38.41
CA ILE A 522 -6.12 -36.19 39.65
C ILE A 522 -7.40 -36.80 40.23
N GLU A 523 -8.51 -36.05 40.27
CA GLU A 523 -9.81 -36.54 40.72
C GLU A 523 -10.27 -37.76 39.91
N GLU A 524 -10.23 -37.65 38.57
CA GLU A 524 -10.62 -38.71 37.66
C GLU A 524 -9.74 -39.95 37.82
N ALA A 525 -8.42 -39.77 37.91
CA ALA A 525 -7.49 -40.88 38.14
C ALA A 525 -7.66 -41.51 39.52
N ALA A 526 -7.88 -40.72 40.58
CA ALA A 526 -8.14 -41.24 41.92
C ALA A 526 -9.40 -42.12 41.96
N ASN A 527 -10.39 -41.79 41.11
CA ASN A 527 -11.63 -42.55 40.90
C ASN A 527 -11.48 -43.78 39.97
N GLY A 528 -10.26 -44.27 39.75
CA GLY A 528 -10.01 -45.50 39.02
C GLY A 528 -9.79 -45.33 37.51
N LYS A 529 -9.91 -44.11 36.99
CA LYS A 529 -9.77 -43.88 35.55
C LYS A 529 -8.30 -43.84 35.13
N ARG A 530 -8.10 -44.15 33.85
CA ARG A 530 -6.87 -43.88 33.11
C ARG A 530 -7.03 -42.59 32.33
N VAL A 531 -6.20 -41.63 32.69
CA VAL A 531 -6.24 -40.28 32.16
C VAL A 531 -5.04 -40.06 31.26
N ILE A 532 -5.26 -39.58 30.05
CA ILE A 532 -4.17 -39.10 29.19
C ILE A 532 -4.03 -37.60 29.35
N TYR A 533 -2.79 -37.13 29.47
CA TYR A 533 -2.44 -35.73 29.29
C TYR A 533 -1.53 -35.58 28.08
N ALA A 534 -2.04 -34.90 27.05
CA ALA A 534 -1.29 -34.57 25.87
C ALA A 534 -0.79 -33.11 25.99
N ALA A 535 0.52 -32.97 26.16
CA ALA A 535 1.20 -31.69 26.20
C ALA A 535 1.65 -31.25 24.79
N SER A 536 1.69 -29.95 24.54
CA SER A 536 2.15 -29.42 23.26
C SER A 536 3.63 -29.74 22.97
N THR A 537 4.47 -29.72 24.02
CA THR A 537 5.91 -30.05 23.96
C THR A 537 6.34 -31.01 25.06
N TYR A 538 7.50 -31.65 24.86
CA TYR A 538 8.12 -32.52 25.87
C TYR A 538 8.45 -31.75 27.17
N LEU A 539 8.96 -30.52 27.06
CA LEU A 539 9.31 -29.70 28.21
C LEU A 539 8.08 -29.35 29.07
N LEU A 540 6.96 -29.02 28.43
CA LEU A 540 5.71 -28.79 29.13
C LEU A 540 5.21 -30.07 29.82
N GLY A 541 5.39 -31.23 29.18
CA GLY A 541 5.10 -32.53 29.80
C GLY A 541 5.94 -32.80 31.06
N CYS A 542 7.23 -32.44 31.08
CA CYS A 542 8.09 -32.57 32.26
C CYS A 542 7.64 -31.62 33.39
N GLN A 543 7.27 -30.39 33.06
CA GLN A 543 6.76 -29.44 34.04
C GLN A 543 5.45 -29.95 34.66
N THR A 544 4.50 -30.40 33.83
CA THR A 544 3.23 -30.94 34.32
C THR A 544 3.42 -32.21 35.15
N GLU A 545 4.39 -33.09 34.82
CA GLU A 545 4.71 -34.23 35.68
C GLU A 545 5.13 -33.77 37.08
N THR A 546 6.01 -32.77 37.16
CA THR A 546 6.50 -32.21 38.44
C THR A 546 5.32 -31.63 39.24
N ASP A 547 4.50 -30.78 38.60
CA ASP A 547 3.34 -30.16 39.24
C ASP A 547 2.33 -31.20 39.74
N LEU A 548 2.07 -32.26 38.97
CA LEU A 548 1.16 -33.34 39.34
C LEU A 548 1.68 -34.12 40.55
N ARG A 549 2.97 -34.48 40.57
CA ARG A 549 3.58 -35.17 41.71
C ARG A 549 3.51 -34.32 42.97
N ASP A 550 3.85 -33.03 42.87
CA ASP A 550 3.75 -32.08 44.00
C ASP A 550 2.30 -31.92 44.49
N LYS A 551 1.31 -31.97 43.61
CA LYS A 551 -0.11 -31.95 44.01
C LYS A 551 -0.53 -33.24 44.69
N LEU A 552 -0.15 -34.41 44.15
CA LEU A 552 -0.46 -35.70 44.75
C LEU A 552 0.12 -35.82 46.17
N ASP A 553 1.37 -35.38 46.37
CA ASP A 553 2.01 -35.35 47.68
C ASP A 553 1.31 -34.39 48.64
N ARG A 554 1.01 -33.16 48.18
CA ARG A 554 0.30 -32.15 49.00
C ARG A 554 -1.10 -32.60 49.41
N TYR A 555 -1.82 -33.28 48.53
CA TYR A 555 -3.16 -33.80 48.82
C TYR A 555 -3.14 -35.18 49.48
N SER A 556 -1.95 -35.77 49.71
CA SER A 556 -1.77 -37.11 50.29
C SER A 556 -2.51 -38.22 49.50
N ILE A 557 -2.50 -38.13 48.16
CA ILE A 557 -3.14 -39.10 47.25
C ILE A 557 -2.08 -40.10 46.77
N ALA A 558 -2.01 -41.26 47.42
CA ALA A 558 -0.99 -42.28 47.13
C ALA A 558 -1.38 -43.28 46.03
N ASN A 559 -2.65 -43.34 45.63
CA ASN A 559 -3.17 -44.37 44.71
C ASN A 559 -3.10 -43.99 43.23
N VAL A 560 -2.58 -42.81 42.88
CA VAL A 560 -2.49 -42.35 41.49
C VAL A 560 -1.06 -42.48 40.96
N ALA A 561 -0.87 -43.30 39.93
CA ALA A 561 0.41 -43.43 39.25
C ALA A 561 0.57 -42.40 38.13
N VAL A 562 1.73 -41.75 38.04
CA VAL A 562 2.06 -40.81 36.95
C VAL A 562 3.14 -41.42 36.07
N TYR A 563 2.80 -41.65 34.80
CA TYR A 563 3.69 -42.17 33.77
C TYR A 563 3.96 -41.09 32.74
N ARG A 564 5.23 -40.84 32.39
CA ARG A 564 5.61 -39.91 31.32
C ARG A 564 6.52 -40.62 30.32
N PHE A 565 6.22 -40.41 29.03
CA PHE A 565 7.13 -40.84 27.98
C PHE A 565 8.42 -40.02 28.02
N ALA A 566 9.53 -40.66 28.39
CA ALA A 566 10.86 -40.07 28.38
C ALA A 566 11.36 -39.79 26.95
N ASP A 567 12.22 -38.78 26.79
CA ASP A 567 12.86 -38.48 25.51
C ASP A 567 14.06 -39.38 25.29
N ILE A 568 13.79 -40.58 24.78
CA ILE A 568 14.79 -41.59 24.46
C ILE A 568 15.73 -41.21 23.31
N ARG A 569 15.45 -40.13 22.56
CA ARG A 569 16.24 -39.78 21.35
C ARG A 569 17.67 -39.39 21.71
N THR A 570 17.89 -38.85 22.90
CA THR A 570 19.23 -38.49 23.40
C THR A 570 20.10 -39.70 23.70
N HIS A 571 19.50 -40.88 23.84
CA HIS A 571 20.19 -42.13 24.19
C HIS A 571 20.38 -43.08 23.02
N LEU A 572 19.92 -42.70 21.82
CA LEU A 572 20.06 -43.52 20.63
C LEU A 572 21.56 -43.70 20.30
N PRO A 573 22.01 -44.94 20.03
CA PRO A 573 23.33 -45.19 19.46
C PRO A 573 23.55 -44.37 18.19
N GLU A 574 24.79 -43.92 17.94
CA GLU A 574 25.09 -42.96 16.87
C GLU A 574 24.71 -43.49 15.47
N ASP A 575 24.86 -44.79 15.24
CA ASP A 575 24.43 -45.48 14.01
C ASP A 575 22.90 -45.44 13.84
N LEU A 576 22.15 -45.76 14.90
CA LEU A 576 20.69 -45.72 14.89
C LEU A 576 20.16 -44.29 14.82
N LYS A 577 20.82 -43.34 15.46
CA LYS A 577 20.50 -41.92 15.41
C LYS A 577 20.66 -41.38 13.98
N SER A 578 21.80 -41.63 13.36
CA SER A 578 22.06 -41.27 11.96
C SER A 578 21.02 -41.88 11.01
N LYS A 579 20.67 -43.14 11.22
CA LYS A 579 19.65 -43.85 10.42
C LYS A 579 18.24 -43.28 10.65
N THR A 580 17.91 -42.93 11.89
CA THR A 580 16.64 -42.31 12.27
C THR A 580 16.50 -40.93 11.65
N GLU A 581 17.54 -40.10 11.72
CA GLU A 581 17.57 -38.78 11.10
C GLU A 581 17.38 -38.88 9.59
N PHE A 582 18.05 -39.83 8.93
CA PHE A 582 17.83 -40.13 7.51
C PHE A 582 16.37 -40.51 7.22
N LEU A 583 15.78 -41.44 7.98
CA LEU A 583 14.39 -41.85 7.81
C LEU A 583 13.43 -40.69 7.99
N TYR A 584 13.68 -39.83 8.99
CA TYR A 584 12.90 -38.60 9.16
C TYR A 584 13.05 -37.67 7.97
N ARG A 585 14.25 -37.43 7.43
CA ARG A 585 14.44 -36.56 6.26
C ARG A 585 13.62 -37.01 5.05
N VAL A 586 13.57 -38.32 4.79
CA VAL A 586 12.82 -38.89 3.65
C VAL A 586 11.32 -39.09 3.92
N GLY A 587 10.87 -38.82 5.15
CA GLY A 587 9.45 -38.93 5.54
C GLY A 587 9.01 -40.33 5.99
N ALA A 588 9.95 -41.25 6.22
CA ALA A 588 9.68 -42.63 6.65
C ALA A 588 9.52 -42.76 8.18
N TYR A 589 8.57 -42.00 8.74
CA TYR A 589 8.38 -41.90 10.20
C TYR A 589 7.99 -43.22 10.86
N GLU A 590 7.15 -44.04 10.22
CA GLU A 590 6.72 -45.33 10.78
C GLU A 590 7.89 -46.31 10.90
N LYS A 591 8.74 -46.39 9.87
CA LYS A 591 9.94 -47.24 9.89
C LYS A 591 10.95 -46.78 10.93
N ALA A 592 11.11 -45.46 11.11
CA ALA A 592 11.93 -44.91 12.18
C ALA A 592 11.38 -45.30 13.56
N ALA A 593 10.07 -45.14 13.77
CA ALA A 593 9.41 -45.52 15.02
C ALA A 593 9.52 -47.03 15.32
N ALA A 594 9.45 -47.89 14.30
CA ALA A 594 9.64 -49.33 14.45
C ALA A 594 11.07 -49.67 14.90
N GLN A 595 12.10 -49.11 14.25
CA GLN A 595 13.49 -49.37 14.63
C GLN A 595 13.83 -48.87 16.03
N ILE A 596 13.34 -47.68 16.39
CA ILE A 596 13.48 -47.14 17.74
C ILE A 596 12.80 -48.09 18.75
N ARG A 597 11.61 -48.60 18.45
CA ARG A 597 10.89 -49.53 19.33
C ARG A 597 11.62 -50.85 19.52
N ASP A 598 12.18 -51.42 18.45
CA ASP A 598 12.96 -52.66 18.52
C ASP A 598 14.21 -52.49 19.38
N TRP A 599 14.90 -51.36 19.23
CA TRP A 599 16.04 -51.02 20.06
C TRP A 599 15.65 -50.87 21.53
N ILE A 600 14.58 -50.12 21.84
CA ILE A 600 14.08 -49.97 23.22
C ILE A 600 13.76 -51.33 23.84
N ASN A 601 13.09 -52.23 23.13
CA ASN A 601 12.73 -53.54 23.69
C ASN A 601 13.97 -54.36 24.07
N LYS A 602 15.04 -54.29 23.25
CA LYS A 602 16.32 -54.95 23.55
C LYS A 602 17.01 -54.32 24.76
N GLU A 603 17.12 -53.00 24.78
CA GLU A 603 17.76 -52.28 25.88
C GLU A 603 16.99 -52.42 27.19
N TYR A 604 15.66 -52.42 27.15
CA TYR A 604 14.81 -52.63 28.31
C TYR A 604 15.12 -53.97 28.98
N THR A 605 15.26 -55.04 28.19
CA THR A 605 15.63 -56.37 28.70
C THR A 605 16.97 -56.33 29.44
N LEU A 606 17.95 -55.57 28.94
CA LEU A 606 19.24 -55.39 29.59
C LEU A 606 19.13 -54.54 30.87
N CYS A 607 18.33 -53.47 30.85
CA CYS A 607 18.13 -52.60 32.00
C CYS A 607 17.50 -53.35 33.18
N MET A 608 16.57 -54.27 32.89
CA MET A 608 15.91 -55.11 33.91
C MET A 608 16.84 -56.15 34.56
N GLN A 609 18.04 -56.39 34.02
CA GLN A 609 19.06 -57.25 34.65
C GLN A 609 19.91 -56.50 35.68
N VAL A 610 19.78 -55.17 35.75
CA VAL A 610 20.53 -54.31 36.68
C VAL A 610 19.65 -53.99 37.89
N GLU A 611 20.21 -54.09 39.09
CA GLU A 611 19.53 -53.67 40.33
C GLU A 611 19.09 -52.20 40.26
N GLU A 612 17.87 -51.91 40.72
CA GLU A 612 17.22 -50.59 40.61
C GLU A 612 18.07 -49.42 41.12
N GLY A 613 18.77 -49.62 42.25
CA GLY A 613 19.67 -48.62 42.83
C GLY A 613 20.89 -48.26 41.97
N LYS A 614 21.17 -49.04 40.91
CA LYS A 614 22.31 -48.86 40.00
C LYS A 614 21.89 -48.41 38.59
N TRP A 615 20.61 -48.09 38.38
CA TRP A 615 20.15 -47.63 37.07
C TRP A 615 20.78 -46.29 36.66
N THR A 616 21.41 -46.28 35.49
CA THR A 616 21.88 -45.07 34.82
C THR A 616 20.70 -44.21 34.35
N THR A 617 20.94 -42.94 34.00
CA THR A 617 19.92 -42.06 33.40
C THR A 617 19.28 -42.69 32.16
N LYS A 618 20.11 -43.29 31.28
CA LYS A 618 19.63 -44.04 30.11
C LYS A 618 18.67 -45.16 30.50
N ALA A 619 19.04 -45.97 31.50
CA ALA A 619 18.19 -47.09 31.95
C ALA A 619 16.85 -46.59 32.50
N LYS A 620 16.87 -45.53 33.33
CA LYS A 620 15.66 -44.90 33.88
C LYS A 620 14.73 -44.41 32.77
N ASP A 621 15.25 -43.72 31.76
CA ASP A 621 14.44 -43.20 30.65
C ASP A 621 13.85 -44.32 29.78
N ILE A 622 14.61 -45.39 29.51
CA ILE A 622 14.14 -46.55 28.74
C ILE A 622 13.03 -47.29 29.49
N ILE A 623 13.20 -47.51 30.79
CA ILE A 623 12.20 -48.14 31.66
C ILE A 623 10.94 -47.29 31.72
N ALA A 624 11.07 -45.98 31.99
CA ALA A 624 9.92 -45.06 32.03
C ALA A 624 9.16 -45.04 30.70
N TYR A 625 9.86 -45.06 29.57
CA TYR A 625 9.23 -45.14 28.24
C TYR A 625 8.46 -46.46 28.04
N LYS A 626 9.03 -47.59 28.49
CA LYS A 626 8.40 -48.91 28.38
C LYS A 626 7.15 -49.01 29.25
N GLN A 627 7.26 -48.62 30.52
CA GLN A 627 6.14 -48.58 31.47
C GLN A 627 5.01 -47.68 30.96
N SER A 628 5.35 -46.50 30.43
CA SER A 628 4.35 -45.61 29.82
C SER A 628 3.67 -46.26 28.60
N THR A 629 4.41 -47.03 27.81
CA THR A 629 3.85 -47.77 26.66
C THR A 629 2.88 -48.86 27.10
N GLU A 630 3.20 -49.56 28.18
CA GLU A 630 2.36 -50.59 28.79
C GLU A 630 1.10 -49.97 29.39
N ALA A 631 1.23 -48.92 30.20
CA ALA A 631 0.11 -48.18 30.78
C ALA A 631 -0.90 -47.69 29.72
N LEU A 632 -0.43 -47.31 28.53
CA LEU A 632 -1.28 -46.85 27.43
C LEU A 632 -2.07 -47.99 26.73
N ARG A 633 -1.58 -49.23 26.81
CA ARG A 633 -2.07 -50.39 26.03
C ARG A 633 -2.76 -51.45 26.86
N ASP A 634 -2.38 -51.57 28.13
CA ASP A 634 -2.92 -52.57 29.05
C ASP A 634 -4.23 -52.08 29.69
N SER A 635 -5.30 -52.85 29.51
CA SER A 635 -6.59 -52.59 30.14
C SER A 635 -6.58 -52.75 31.66
N GLY A 636 -5.62 -53.49 32.23
CA GLY A 636 -5.52 -53.73 33.67
C GLY A 636 -4.86 -52.60 34.47
N THR A 637 -4.13 -51.70 33.82
CA THR A 637 -3.57 -50.53 34.50
C THR A 637 -4.71 -49.55 34.80
N THR A 638 -4.88 -49.15 36.07
CA THR A 638 -5.92 -48.20 36.50
C THR A 638 -5.32 -47.14 37.41
N ASN A 639 -6.11 -46.13 37.78
CA ASN A 639 -5.70 -45.04 38.66
C ASN A 639 -4.41 -44.36 38.20
N CYS A 640 -4.35 -43.94 36.93
CA CYS A 640 -3.11 -43.38 36.40
C CYS A 640 -3.30 -42.21 35.46
N ILE A 641 -2.26 -41.38 35.39
CA ILE A 641 -2.12 -40.26 34.47
C ILE A 641 -0.93 -40.56 33.54
N ILE A 642 -1.19 -40.57 32.23
CA ILE A 642 -0.19 -40.87 31.20
C ILE A 642 0.10 -39.59 30.41
N ILE A 643 1.32 -39.08 30.56
CA ILE A 643 1.80 -37.84 29.96
C ILE A 643 2.56 -38.14 28.66
N LEU A 644 2.09 -37.54 27.57
CA LEU A 644 2.67 -37.66 26.23
C LEU A 644 2.57 -36.34 25.47
N THR A 645 3.17 -36.24 24.29
CA THR A 645 3.07 -35.03 23.46
C THR A 645 1.89 -35.10 22.48
N HIS A 646 1.39 -33.96 21.99
CA HIS A 646 0.37 -33.90 20.93
C HIS A 646 0.71 -34.78 19.73
N ALA A 647 1.95 -34.64 19.23
CA ALA A 647 2.43 -35.43 18.11
C ALA A 647 2.37 -36.94 18.42
N ARG A 648 2.66 -37.36 19.65
CA ARG A 648 2.57 -38.77 20.03
C ARG A 648 1.12 -39.22 20.17
N TYR A 649 0.25 -38.39 20.76
CA TYR A 649 -1.16 -38.68 20.94
C TYR A 649 -1.85 -39.02 19.62
N VAL A 650 -1.66 -38.14 18.63
CA VAL A 650 -2.26 -38.28 17.29
C VAL A 650 -1.76 -39.54 16.56
N ASN A 651 -0.52 -39.97 16.81
CA ASN A 651 0.05 -41.16 16.18
C ASN A 651 -0.12 -42.45 17.02
N CYS A 652 -0.77 -42.39 18.18
CA CYS A 652 -1.01 -43.55 19.02
C CYS A 652 -2.24 -44.32 18.54
N LYS A 653 -2.02 -45.48 17.91
CA LYS A 653 -3.07 -46.45 17.58
C LYS A 653 -3.40 -47.31 18.81
N ASN A 654 -4.66 -47.72 18.96
CA ASN A 654 -5.16 -48.61 20.03
C ASN A 654 -4.95 -48.08 21.46
N VAL A 655 -5.21 -46.79 21.68
CA VAL A 655 -5.20 -46.19 23.02
C VAL A 655 -6.30 -46.82 23.88
N LYS A 656 -5.93 -47.32 25.06
CA LYS A 656 -6.87 -47.81 26.08
C LYS A 656 -6.85 -46.84 27.26
N ALA A 657 -7.62 -45.77 27.16
CA ALA A 657 -7.79 -44.77 28.21
C ALA A 657 -9.26 -44.35 28.30
N ASP A 658 -9.67 -43.85 29.46
CA ASP A 658 -11.06 -43.47 29.71
C ASP A 658 -11.32 -42.02 29.28
N VAL A 659 -10.34 -41.14 29.49
CA VAL A 659 -10.41 -39.73 29.11
C VAL A 659 -9.04 -39.17 28.73
N ALA A 660 -9.01 -38.23 27.79
CA ALA A 660 -7.82 -37.45 27.44
C ALA A 660 -8.02 -35.95 27.65
N PHE A 661 -6.97 -35.30 28.14
CA PHE A 661 -6.87 -33.86 28.28
C PHE A 661 -5.74 -33.36 27.38
N ILE A 662 -6.05 -32.33 26.59
CA ILE A 662 -5.14 -31.69 25.64
C ILE A 662 -4.95 -30.25 26.08
N ASP A 663 -3.71 -29.83 26.32
CA ASP A 663 -3.36 -28.44 26.65
C ASP A 663 -2.84 -27.71 25.41
N GLU A 664 -3.35 -26.51 25.16
CA GLU A 664 -3.10 -25.74 23.94
C GLU A 664 -3.74 -26.33 22.67
N ASP A 665 -3.61 -25.60 21.58
CA ASP A 665 -4.23 -25.95 20.31
C ASP A 665 -3.51 -27.13 19.63
N ILE A 666 -4.26 -28.19 19.32
CA ILE A 666 -3.74 -29.38 18.65
C ILE A 666 -4.00 -29.38 17.14
N LEU A 667 -4.99 -28.62 16.67
CA LEU A 667 -5.55 -28.77 15.32
C LEU A 667 -4.54 -28.38 14.24
N MET A 668 -3.97 -27.17 14.36
CA MET A 668 -3.10 -26.57 13.34
C MET A 668 -1.74 -27.24 13.17
N LYS A 669 -1.20 -27.84 14.24
CA LYS A 669 0.18 -28.37 14.27
C LYS A 669 0.23 -29.89 14.15
N SER A 670 -0.80 -30.58 14.63
CA SER A 670 -0.78 -32.05 14.77
C SER A 670 -1.86 -32.77 13.98
N LEU A 671 -3.09 -32.23 13.88
CA LEU A 671 -4.20 -32.89 13.19
C LEU A 671 -4.23 -32.64 11.69
N ILE A 672 -3.97 -31.40 11.27
CA ILE A 672 -3.77 -31.05 9.87
C ILE A 672 -2.31 -30.66 9.69
N ARG A 673 -1.58 -31.39 8.84
CA ARG A 673 -0.16 -31.11 8.58
C ARG A 673 0.05 -30.84 7.10
N VAL A 674 0.50 -29.64 6.80
CA VAL A 674 0.94 -29.24 5.46
C VAL A 674 2.46 -29.33 5.38
N GLN A 675 2.96 -30.07 4.39
CA GLN A 675 4.38 -30.27 4.13
C GLN A 675 4.67 -30.06 2.65
N ASP A 676 5.94 -29.94 2.28
CA ASP A 676 6.36 -29.74 0.90
C ASP A 676 7.59 -30.56 0.50
N PHE A 677 7.72 -30.79 -0.80
CA PHE A 677 8.90 -31.37 -1.44
C PHE A 677 9.02 -30.92 -2.91
N LYS A 678 10.17 -31.20 -3.55
CA LYS A 678 10.40 -30.87 -4.96
C LYS A 678 9.87 -31.97 -5.87
N LEU A 679 9.11 -31.60 -6.91
CA LEU A 679 8.60 -32.54 -7.94
C LEU A 679 9.73 -33.35 -8.60
N PHE A 680 10.93 -32.79 -8.70
CA PHE A 680 12.11 -33.48 -9.22
C PHE A 680 12.38 -34.80 -8.47
N ASP A 681 12.22 -34.83 -7.15
CA ASP A 681 12.49 -36.03 -6.36
C ASP A 681 11.45 -37.12 -6.61
N LEU A 682 10.18 -36.74 -6.79
CA LEU A 682 9.12 -37.69 -7.15
C LEU A 682 9.36 -38.30 -8.55
N LYS A 683 9.76 -37.48 -9.52
CA LYS A 683 10.14 -37.96 -10.86
C LYS A 683 11.31 -38.95 -10.79
N LYS A 684 12.35 -38.61 -10.05
CA LYS A 684 13.52 -39.46 -9.87
C LYS A 684 13.15 -40.82 -9.27
N LEU A 685 12.25 -40.85 -8.29
CA LEU A 685 11.75 -42.10 -7.73
C LEU A 685 10.86 -42.87 -8.71
N SER A 686 10.03 -42.19 -9.49
CA SER A 686 9.24 -42.80 -10.56
C SER A 686 10.12 -43.48 -11.60
N ASP A 687 11.18 -42.82 -12.07
CA ASP A 687 12.12 -43.39 -13.04
C ASP A 687 12.84 -44.61 -12.47
N LYS A 688 13.31 -44.51 -11.23
CA LYS A 688 13.98 -45.62 -10.54
C LYS A 688 13.04 -46.79 -10.26
N ALA A 689 11.77 -46.52 -9.95
CA ALA A 689 10.78 -47.57 -9.78
C ALA A 689 10.56 -48.36 -11.07
N LYS A 690 10.56 -47.71 -12.24
CA LYS A 690 10.49 -48.38 -13.54
C LYS A 690 11.76 -49.15 -13.88
N GLU A 691 12.93 -48.56 -13.68
CA GLU A 691 14.23 -49.20 -13.93
C GLU A 691 14.37 -50.52 -13.15
N HIS A 692 13.83 -50.56 -11.94
CA HIS A 692 13.82 -51.74 -11.07
C HIS A 692 12.54 -52.58 -11.17
N THR A 693 11.63 -52.27 -12.11
CA THR A 693 10.38 -53.01 -12.36
C THR A 693 9.53 -53.22 -11.08
N LEU A 694 9.44 -52.17 -10.25
CA LEU A 694 8.69 -52.22 -9.00
C LEU A 694 7.18 -52.32 -9.26
N LYS A 695 6.49 -53.08 -8.40
CA LYS A 695 5.02 -53.18 -8.45
C LYS A 695 4.41 -51.83 -8.08
N GLY A 696 3.60 -51.27 -8.98
CA GLY A 696 2.98 -49.94 -8.80
C GLY A 696 3.75 -48.78 -9.45
N ALA A 697 4.85 -49.04 -10.18
CA ALA A 697 5.61 -48.02 -10.90
C ALA A 697 4.74 -47.24 -11.90
N GLU A 698 3.80 -47.90 -12.57
CA GLU A 698 2.82 -47.26 -13.48
C GLU A 698 1.89 -46.29 -12.73
N SER A 699 1.43 -46.65 -11.53
CA SER A 699 0.60 -45.78 -10.70
C SER A 699 1.37 -44.53 -10.23
N LEU A 700 2.65 -44.69 -9.95
CA LEU A 700 3.55 -43.58 -9.59
C LEU A 700 3.83 -42.67 -10.80
N GLU A 701 4.01 -43.23 -11.99
CA GLU A 701 4.12 -42.47 -13.23
C GLU A 701 2.85 -41.69 -13.55
N HIS A 702 1.68 -42.29 -13.34
CA HIS A 702 0.41 -41.60 -13.51
C HIS A 702 0.27 -40.43 -12.53
N LEU A 703 0.71 -40.59 -11.27
CA LEU A 703 0.75 -39.51 -10.29
C LEU A 703 1.70 -38.38 -10.71
N VAL A 704 2.89 -38.71 -11.21
CA VAL A 704 3.83 -37.71 -11.77
C VAL A 704 3.17 -36.95 -12.92
N SER A 705 2.55 -37.67 -13.86
CA SER A 705 1.85 -37.09 -15.01
C SER A 705 0.71 -36.16 -14.59
N LEU A 706 -0.06 -36.56 -13.58
CA LEU A 706 -1.13 -35.73 -12.98
C LEU A 706 -0.56 -34.43 -12.40
N VAL A 707 0.53 -34.52 -11.61
CA VAL A 707 1.16 -33.34 -11.01
C VAL A 707 1.74 -32.42 -12.10
N GLU A 708 2.36 -32.98 -13.14
CA GLU A 708 2.93 -32.21 -14.25
C GLU A 708 1.88 -31.49 -15.09
N GLY A 709 0.79 -32.18 -15.43
CA GLY A 709 -0.33 -31.64 -16.21
C GLY A 709 -1.19 -30.65 -15.44
N SER A 710 -1.05 -30.59 -14.11
CA SER A 710 -1.82 -29.67 -13.28
C SER A 710 -1.36 -28.22 -13.41
N SER A 711 -2.33 -27.30 -13.34
CA SER A 711 -2.03 -25.87 -13.25
C SER A 711 -1.41 -25.53 -11.90
N THR A 712 -0.46 -24.59 -11.90
CA THR A 712 0.07 -24.04 -10.65
C THR A 712 -1.05 -23.44 -9.81
N ASP A 713 -0.94 -23.63 -8.51
CA ASP A 713 -1.86 -23.18 -7.47
C ASP A 713 -3.27 -23.81 -7.49
N MET A 714 -3.44 -24.89 -8.25
CA MET A 714 -4.64 -25.72 -8.18
C MET A 714 -4.48 -26.79 -7.10
N THR A 715 -5.46 -26.88 -6.18
CA THR A 715 -5.55 -27.99 -5.23
C THR A 715 -6.12 -29.22 -5.90
N ILE A 716 -5.47 -30.36 -5.70
CA ILE A 716 -5.78 -31.64 -6.35
C ILE A 716 -5.99 -32.70 -5.26
N PRO A 717 -7.11 -33.44 -5.27
CA PRO A 717 -7.27 -34.60 -4.39
C PRO A 717 -6.16 -35.62 -4.63
N MET A 718 -5.71 -36.26 -3.57
CA MET A 718 -4.87 -37.44 -3.71
C MET A 718 -5.69 -38.56 -4.37
N PRO A 719 -5.19 -39.22 -5.43
CA PRO A 719 -5.89 -40.35 -6.05
C PRO A 719 -6.15 -41.47 -5.05
N SER A 720 -7.31 -42.15 -5.15
CA SER A 720 -7.70 -43.28 -4.29
C SER A 720 -6.92 -44.58 -4.57
N VAL A 721 -5.61 -44.47 -4.83
CA VAL A 721 -4.70 -45.58 -5.10
C VAL A 721 -3.82 -45.78 -3.87
N HIS A 722 -3.67 -47.03 -3.42
CA HIS A 722 -2.79 -47.34 -2.29
C HIS A 722 -1.32 -47.36 -2.74
N TYR A 723 -0.57 -46.32 -2.36
CA TYR A 723 0.88 -46.23 -2.63
C TYR A 723 1.76 -46.86 -1.54
N HIS A 724 1.18 -47.41 -0.47
CA HIS A 724 1.92 -48.02 0.64
C HIS A 724 2.89 -49.11 0.17
N GLY A 725 2.44 -50.00 -0.72
CA GLY A 725 3.27 -51.11 -1.20
C GLY A 725 4.53 -50.63 -1.94
N ILE A 726 4.39 -49.68 -2.86
CA ILE A 726 5.53 -49.12 -3.60
C ILE A 726 6.43 -48.25 -2.72
N ALA A 727 5.89 -47.59 -1.68
CA ALA A 727 6.66 -46.72 -0.81
C ALA A 727 7.76 -47.47 -0.03
N ASP A 728 7.50 -48.72 0.40
CA ASP A 728 8.51 -49.54 1.07
C ASP A 728 9.65 -49.93 0.13
N ASP A 729 9.33 -50.32 -1.10
CA ASP A 729 10.32 -50.64 -2.15
C ASP A 729 11.15 -49.39 -2.52
N LEU A 730 10.51 -48.23 -2.66
CA LEU A 730 11.18 -46.96 -2.88
C LEU A 730 12.13 -46.62 -1.73
N LEU A 731 11.69 -46.82 -0.49
CA LEU A 731 12.51 -46.58 0.68
C LEU A 731 13.74 -47.50 0.73
N GLU A 732 13.63 -48.74 0.23
CA GLU A 732 14.77 -49.63 0.03
C GLU A 732 15.73 -49.10 -1.04
N LEU A 733 15.23 -48.60 -2.17
CA LEU A 733 16.07 -47.98 -3.20
C LEU A 733 16.83 -46.76 -2.66
N ILE A 734 16.18 -45.92 -1.85
CA ILE A 734 16.84 -44.76 -1.22
C ILE A 734 17.87 -45.25 -0.19
N SER A 735 17.52 -46.21 0.66
CA SER A 735 18.40 -46.75 1.71
C SER A 735 19.64 -47.45 1.14
N SER A 736 19.50 -48.12 0.01
CA SER A 736 20.59 -48.78 -0.72
C SER A 736 21.40 -47.83 -1.62
N LYS A 737 21.12 -46.51 -1.55
CA LYS A 737 21.76 -45.46 -2.37
C LYS A 737 21.58 -45.65 -3.89
N LYS A 738 20.64 -46.50 -4.31
CA LYS A 738 20.25 -46.66 -5.72
C LYS A 738 19.42 -45.47 -6.21
N ALA A 739 18.76 -44.77 -5.30
CA ALA A 739 18.16 -43.46 -5.52
C ALA A 739 18.66 -42.45 -4.46
N ILE A 740 19.00 -41.23 -4.87
CA ILE A 740 19.40 -40.16 -3.96
C ILE A 740 18.27 -39.14 -3.92
N VAL A 741 17.53 -39.12 -2.80
CA VAL A 741 16.42 -38.19 -2.55
C VAL A 741 16.55 -37.70 -1.11
N ASP A 742 16.33 -36.40 -0.92
CA ASP A 742 16.34 -35.75 0.40
C ASP A 742 15.06 -34.94 0.60
N SER A 743 13.91 -35.61 0.51
CA SER A 743 12.60 -34.97 0.66
C SER A 743 11.51 -35.94 1.10
N LYS A 744 10.37 -35.39 1.51
CA LYS A 744 9.26 -36.09 2.18
C LYS A 744 8.35 -36.90 1.26
N VAL A 745 8.87 -37.41 0.14
CA VAL A 745 8.07 -38.17 -0.84
C VAL A 745 7.44 -39.42 -0.22
N ILE A 746 8.15 -40.12 0.68
CA ILE A 746 7.59 -41.31 1.34
C ILE A 746 6.38 -40.93 2.20
N ASP A 747 6.44 -39.81 2.93
CA ASP A 747 5.32 -39.34 3.74
C ASP A 747 4.12 -38.92 2.87
N PHE A 748 4.38 -38.28 1.73
CA PHE A 748 3.35 -37.94 0.74
C PHE A 748 2.58 -39.17 0.23
N LEU A 749 3.29 -40.29 0.00
CA LEU A 749 2.72 -41.53 -0.53
C LEU A 749 2.08 -42.44 0.54
N THR A 750 2.57 -42.39 1.78
CA THR A 750 2.17 -43.34 2.85
C THR A 750 1.23 -42.76 3.88
N ARG A 751 1.29 -41.45 4.15
CA ARG A 751 0.38 -40.83 5.10
C ARG A 751 -1.01 -40.67 4.48
N ASP A 752 -2.03 -40.49 5.32
CA ASP A 752 -3.39 -40.11 4.93
C ASP A 752 -3.41 -38.69 4.32
N THR A 753 -2.78 -38.56 3.15
CA THR A 753 -2.71 -37.35 2.34
C THR A 753 -4.05 -37.17 1.63
N GLU A 754 -4.72 -36.07 1.93
CA GLU A 754 -6.04 -35.75 1.36
C GLU A 754 -5.90 -35.04 0.00
N ALA A 755 -4.95 -34.11 -0.08
CA ALA A 755 -4.74 -33.28 -1.27
C ALA A 755 -3.32 -32.73 -1.37
N PHE A 756 -2.97 -32.31 -2.58
CA PHE A 756 -1.72 -31.65 -2.89
C PHE A 756 -1.90 -30.50 -3.90
N GLN A 757 -0.92 -29.61 -3.96
CA GLN A 757 -0.92 -28.45 -4.83
C GLN A 757 0.51 -28.15 -5.29
N LYS A 758 0.68 -27.97 -6.60
CA LYS A 758 1.91 -27.45 -7.19
C LYS A 758 1.97 -25.94 -6.99
N SER A 759 3.03 -25.40 -6.40
CA SER A 759 3.19 -23.95 -6.18
C SER A 759 4.62 -23.48 -6.46
N SER A 760 4.75 -22.22 -6.88
CA SER A 760 6.04 -21.56 -7.13
C SER A 760 6.58 -20.81 -5.90
N TYR A 761 5.88 -20.86 -4.75
CA TYR A 761 6.21 -20.08 -3.56
C TYR A 761 7.65 -20.32 -3.04
N HIS A 762 8.16 -21.56 -3.08
CA HIS A 762 9.53 -21.93 -2.71
C HIS A 762 10.43 -22.21 -3.93
N GLY A 763 10.09 -21.63 -5.08
CA GLY A 763 10.70 -21.89 -6.38
C GLY A 763 9.86 -22.85 -7.24
N ASP A 764 10.12 -22.83 -8.55
CA ASP A 764 9.40 -23.63 -9.53
C ASP A 764 9.38 -25.12 -9.15
N ASN A 765 8.26 -25.78 -9.40
CA ASN A 765 8.07 -27.22 -9.21
C ASN A 765 8.12 -27.71 -7.75
N THR A 766 7.64 -26.92 -6.78
CA THR A 766 7.41 -27.40 -5.40
C THR A 766 5.99 -27.96 -5.28
N ILE A 767 5.85 -29.10 -4.60
CA ILE A 767 4.56 -29.73 -4.29
C ILE A 767 4.33 -29.56 -2.80
N PHE A 768 3.21 -28.96 -2.44
CA PHE A 768 2.69 -28.94 -1.08
C PHE A 768 1.61 -30.00 -0.96
N PHE A 769 1.53 -30.68 0.17
CA PHE A 769 0.51 -31.69 0.43
C PHE A 769 0.01 -31.59 1.86
N ALA A 770 -1.27 -31.89 2.07
CA ALA A 770 -1.91 -31.88 3.37
C ALA A 770 -2.33 -33.29 3.77
N SER A 771 -1.95 -33.64 5.00
CA SER A 771 -2.39 -34.86 5.66
C SER A 771 -3.37 -34.53 6.77
N LYS A 772 -4.40 -35.37 6.90
CA LYS A 772 -5.41 -35.29 7.95
C LYS A 772 -5.20 -36.46 8.91
N GLN A 773 -5.29 -36.21 10.21
CA GLN A 773 -5.19 -37.24 11.24
C GLN A 773 -6.40 -37.14 12.17
N GLU A 774 -6.86 -38.27 12.67
CA GLU A 774 -7.95 -38.31 13.65
C GLU A 774 -7.41 -38.46 15.06
N LEU A 775 -8.14 -37.92 16.05
CA LEU A 775 -7.89 -38.24 17.45
C LEU A 775 -8.41 -39.65 17.76
N PRO A 776 -7.80 -40.34 18.73
CA PRO A 776 -8.38 -41.55 19.30
C PRO A 776 -9.84 -41.30 19.73
N LYS A 777 -10.73 -42.25 19.46
CA LYS A 777 -12.17 -42.17 19.78
C LYS A 777 -12.43 -42.41 21.27
N ILE A 778 -11.87 -41.54 22.10
CA ILE A 778 -12.05 -41.50 23.55
C ILE A 778 -12.53 -40.11 23.96
N LYS A 779 -13.24 -40.02 25.08
CA LYS A 779 -13.68 -38.73 25.64
C LYS A 779 -12.47 -37.81 25.75
N THR A 780 -12.51 -36.67 25.07
CA THR A 780 -11.36 -35.76 25.01
C THR A 780 -11.77 -34.33 25.32
N ILE A 781 -11.00 -33.68 26.18
CA ILE A 781 -11.14 -32.28 26.56
C ILE A 781 -9.93 -31.51 26.07
N ILE A 782 -10.15 -30.50 25.23
CA ILE A 782 -9.13 -29.62 24.66
C ILE A 782 -9.26 -28.26 25.33
N ALA A 783 -8.23 -27.76 25.99
CA ALA A 783 -8.25 -26.44 26.62
C ALA A 783 -7.21 -25.51 25.98
N SER A 784 -7.66 -24.44 25.33
CA SER A 784 -6.76 -23.51 24.63
C SER A 784 -7.35 -22.11 24.52
N ALA A 785 -6.49 -21.09 24.50
CA ALA A 785 -6.89 -19.71 24.28
C ALA A 785 -7.24 -19.41 22.81
N THR A 786 -6.80 -20.27 21.89
CA THR A 786 -6.80 -19.99 20.45
C THR A 786 -7.80 -20.83 19.67
N ILE A 787 -8.70 -21.56 20.35
CA ILE A 787 -9.74 -22.37 19.67
C ILE A 787 -10.54 -21.48 18.72
N ASN A 788 -10.51 -21.86 17.45
CA ASN A 788 -11.33 -21.26 16.41
C ASN A 788 -12.58 -22.10 16.22
N GLN A 789 -13.74 -21.56 16.64
CA GLN A 789 -15.01 -22.28 16.65
C GLN A 789 -15.37 -22.85 15.27
N ILE A 790 -15.37 -22.02 14.23
CA ILE A 790 -15.77 -22.42 12.87
C ILE A 790 -14.87 -23.54 12.36
N VAL A 791 -13.55 -23.43 12.57
CA VAL A 791 -12.58 -24.43 12.09
C VAL A 791 -12.70 -25.74 12.87
N TYR A 792 -12.89 -25.67 14.19
CA TYR A 792 -13.07 -26.85 15.04
C TYR A 792 -14.37 -27.60 14.69
N GLU A 793 -15.49 -26.88 14.53
CA GLU A 793 -16.77 -27.46 14.12
C GLU A 793 -16.66 -28.14 12.75
N ARG A 794 -15.96 -27.52 11.79
CA ARG A 794 -15.70 -28.12 10.47
C ARG A 794 -14.84 -29.37 10.54
N PHE A 795 -13.88 -29.43 11.46
CA PHE A 795 -12.97 -30.56 11.58
C PHE A 795 -13.59 -31.75 12.31
N PHE A 796 -14.17 -31.52 13.49
CA PHE A 796 -14.69 -32.56 14.37
C PHE A 796 -16.15 -32.92 14.07
N GLY A 797 -16.96 -31.99 13.55
CA GLY A 797 -18.39 -32.17 13.30
C GLY A 797 -19.23 -32.29 14.58
N ASP A 798 -20.39 -32.94 14.45
CA ASP A 798 -21.37 -33.19 15.52
C ASP A 798 -20.83 -33.73 16.86
N PRO A 799 -19.78 -34.58 16.94
CA PRO A 799 -19.27 -35.05 18.23
C PRO A 799 -18.57 -33.96 19.08
N LEU A 800 -18.46 -32.72 18.59
CA LEU A 800 -17.82 -31.61 19.28
C LEU A 800 -18.82 -30.73 20.05
N ARG A 801 -18.45 -30.37 21.28
CA ARG A 801 -19.05 -29.25 22.01
C ARG A 801 -18.00 -28.22 22.37
N ILE A 802 -18.29 -26.93 22.16
CA ILE A 802 -17.38 -25.83 22.48
C ILE A 802 -17.93 -25.05 23.68
N TRP A 803 -17.07 -24.82 24.66
CA TRP A 803 -17.32 -24.07 25.88
C TRP A 803 -16.52 -22.77 25.82
N ASN A 804 -17.19 -21.65 25.59
CA ASN A 804 -16.55 -20.34 25.49
C ASN A 804 -16.66 -19.60 26.83
N LEU A 805 -15.53 -19.39 27.52
CA LEU A 805 -15.50 -18.49 28.66
C LEU A 805 -15.36 -17.04 28.18
N PRO A 806 -15.91 -16.05 28.91
CA PRO A 806 -15.68 -14.63 28.62
C PRO A 806 -14.19 -14.27 28.73
N LEU A 807 -13.81 -13.15 28.10
CA LEU A 807 -12.44 -12.63 28.20
C LEU A 807 -12.14 -12.23 29.66
N THR A 808 -10.93 -12.51 30.11
CA THR A 808 -10.47 -12.13 31.44
C THR A 808 -9.86 -10.74 31.42
N GLU A 809 -10.24 -9.90 32.38
CA GLU A 809 -9.73 -8.54 32.51
C GLU A 809 -8.19 -8.53 32.64
N LEU A 810 -7.53 -7.72 31.80
CA LEU A 810 -6.09 -7.52 31.88
C LEU A 810 -5.75 -6.62 33.07
N GLN A 811 -4.78 -7.04 33.89
CA GLN A 811 -4.22 -6.24 34.98
C GLN A 811 -3.05 -5.37 34.47
N GLY A 812 -2.23 -5.93 33.57
CA GLY A 812 -1.20 -5.19 32.83
C GLY A 812 -1.73 -4.54 31.56
N ARG A 813 -0.83 -4.00 30.72
CA ARG A 813 -1.19 -3.24 29.51
C ARG A 813 -0.86 -4.01 28.24
N LEU A 814 -1.82 -4.08 27.33
CA LEU A 814 -1.61 -4.55 25.95
C LEU A 814 -1.75 -3.35 25.01
N LEU A 815 -0.63 -2.81 24.54
CA LEU A 815 -0.60 -1.68 23.61
C LEU A 815 -0.38 -2.22 22.20
N GLN A 816 -1.19 -1.81 21.23
CA GLN A 816 -1.05 -2.26 19.86
C GLN A 816 -1.00 -1.08 18.88
N TYR A 817 -0.02 -1.12 17.98
CA TYR A 817 0.22 -0.14 16.94
C TYR A 817 -0.09 -0.79 15.57
N PRO A 818 -1.27 -0.54 14.97
CA PRO A 818 -1.67 -1.14 13.69
C PRO A 818 -1.34 -0.28 12.46
N SER A 819 -0.71 0.88 12.67
CA SER A 819 -0.58 1.96 11.68
C SER A 819 0.36 1.66 10.49
N GLU A 820 1.16 0.60 10.57
CA GLU A 820 2.04 0.16 9.47
C GLU A 820 1.84 -1.32 9.14
N GLY A 821 2.14 -1.71 7.90
CA GLY A 821 1.85 -3.06 7.41
C GLY A 821 2.67 -4.18 8.07
N PHE A 822 3.70 -3.84 8.88
CA PHE A 822 4.63 -4.68 9.67
C PHE A 822 4.95 -6.10 9.14
N SER A 823 4.78 -6.35 7.83
CA SER A 823 4.93 -7.66 7.25
C SER A 823 6.42 -7.95 7.06
N ASN A 824 6.83 -9.20 7.31
CA ASN A 824 8.21 -9.64 7.09
C ASN A 824 8.70 -9.23 5.69
N ASN A 825 7.82 -9.35 4.68
CA ASN A 825 8.13 -9.07 3.29
C ASN A 825 8.33 -7.55 3.02
N THR A 826 7.61 -6.68 3.70
CA THR A 826 7.81 -5.22 3.62
C THR A 826 9.15 -4.83 4.25
N VAL A 827 9.45 -5.35 5.44
CA VAL A 827 10.72 -5.08 6.14
C VAL A 827 11.91 -5.65 5.36
N LEU A 828 11.81 -6.88 4.87
CA LEU A 828 12.83 -7.54 4.03
C LEU A 828 13.07 -6.81 2.71
N LYS A 829 12.02 -6.43 1.97
CA LYS A 829 12.16 -5.73 0.68
C LYS A 829 12.74 -4.32 0.84
N SER A 830 12.38 -3.62 1.91
CA SER A 830 12.94 -2.30 2.23
C SER A 830 14.40 -2.40 2.68
N TYR A 831 14.78 -3.43 3.43
CA TYR A 831 16.18 -3.68 3.81
C TYR A 831 17.06 -4.05 2.60
N MET A 832 16.58 -4.93 1.71
CA MET A 832 17.35 -5.44 0.56
C MET A 832 17.55 -4.44 -0.59
N ARG A 833 16.76 -3.35 -0.65
CA ARG A 833 16.77 -2.42 -1.80
C ARG A 833 17.63 -1.17 -1.60
N ASN A 834 18.24 -0.94 -0.43
CA ASN A 834 19.11 0.22 -0.12
C ASN A 834 18.54 1.62 -0.43
N GLU A 835 17.26 1.73 -0.80
CA GLU A 835 16.52 2.98 -1.00
C GLU A 835 15.45 3.02 0.10
N ASP A 836 15.51 4.03 0.97
CA ASP A 836 14.68 4.23 2.19
C ASP A 836 14.96 3.31 3.40
N SER A 837 16.08 2.57 3.42
CA SER A 837 16.46 1.68 4.52
C SER A 837 16.61 2.37 5.88
N ASN A 838 16.99 3.65 5.93
CA ASN A 838 17.19 4.33 7.21
C ASN A 838 15.89 4.49 8.03
N LYS A 839 14.72 4.75 7.43
CA LYS A 839 13.52 5.03 8.25
C LYS A 839 12.96 3.77 8.91
N ILE A 840 12.70 2.70 8.15
CA ILE A 840 12.12 1.45 8.71
C ILE A 840 13.10 0.76 9.65
N VAL A 841 14.40 0.79 9.34
CA VAL A 841 15.44 0.23 10.22
C VAL A 841 15.57 1.08 11.49
N ASN A 842 15.51 2.41 11.40
CA ASN A 842 15.51 3.28 12.58
C ASN A 842 14.24 3.13 13.43
N ASP A 843 13.08 3.00 12.79
CA ASP A 843 11.80 2.76 13.48
C ASP A 843 11.88 1.40 14.21
N PHE A 844 12.27 0.32 13.52
CA PHE A 844 12.46 -0.99 14.12
C PHE A 844 13.50 -0.98 15.25
N LYS A 845 14.62 -0.28 15.06
CA LYS A 845 15.62 -0.06 16.11
C LYS A 845 15.00 0.64 17.33
N SER A 846 14.25 1.71 17.12
CA SER A 846 13.57 2.44 18.21
C SER A 846 12.54 1.57 18.96
N TYR A 847 11.91 0.63 18.26
CA TYR A 847 10.92 -0.27 18.85
C TYR A 847 11.54 -1.39 19.66
N CYS A 848 12.67 -1.95 19.21
CA CYS A 848 13.19 -3.23 19.69
C CYS A 848 14.49 -3.13 20.49
N GLU A 849 15.32 -2.10 20.27
CA GLU A 849 16.68 -2.03 20.83
C GLU A 849 16.68 -2.09 22.37
N GLY A 850 17.48 -3.01 22.92
CA GLY A 850 17.60 -3.24 24.36
C GLY A 850 16.37 -3.89 25.03
N LYS A 851 15.35 -4.32 24.27
CA LYS A 851 14.12 -4.91 24.83
C LYS A 851 14.05 -6.42 24.63
N ASN A 852 13.11 -7.07 25.33
CA ASN A 852 12.73 -8.45 25.09
C ASN A 852 11.78 -8.52 23.89
N VAL A 853 12.13 -9.26 22.85
CA VAL A 853 11.42 -9.26 21.56
C VAL A 853 11.02 -10.65 21.14
N ILE A 854 9.79 -10.77 20.64
CA ILE A 854 9.30 -11.91 19.86
C ILE A 854 9.03 -11.44 18.43
N CYS A 855 9.61 -12.13 17.45
CA CYS A 855 9.41 -11.85 16.03
C CYS A 855 9.58 -13.12 15.18
N THR A 856 9.64 -13.00 13.86
CA THR A 856 9.96 -14.14 12.98
C THR A 856 11.47 -14.38 12.89
N LYS A 857 11.86 -15.61 12.51
CA LYS A 857 13.28 -15.97 12.33
C LYS A 857 13.96 -15.08 11.29
N GLU A 858 13.23 -14.70 10.24
CA GLU A 858 13.71 -13.83 9.17
C GLU A 858 13.99 -12.42 9.69
N VAL A 859 13.08 -11.86 10.50
CA VAL A 859 13.27 -10.53 11.11
C VAL A 859 14.44 -10.53 12.11
N ALA A 860 14.57 -11.58 12.93
CA ALA A 860 15.70 -11.71 13.84
C ALA A 860 17.05 -11.75 13.09
N LYS A 861 17.13 -12.52 11.99
CA LYS A 861 18.33 -12.56 11.14
C LYS A 861 18.65 -11.19 10.54
N LEU A 862 17.63 -10.49 10.04
CA LEU A 862 17.81 -9.14 9.51
C LEU A 862 18.33 -8.16 10.55
N ALA A 863 17.75 -8.17 11.75
CA ALA A 863 18.15 -7.30 12.84
C ALA A 863 19.63 -7.48 13.20
N ASN A 864 20.08 -8.74 13.29
CA ASN A 864 21.47 -9.08 13.53
C ASN A 864 22.38 -8.55 12.42
N ASN A 865 21.99 -8.72 11.14
CA ASN A 865 22.75 -8.19 10.01
C ASN A 865 22.80 -6.65 10.00
N ALA A 866 21.77 -6.00 10.54
CA ALA A 866 21.67 -4.55 10.67
C ALA A 866 22.36 -3.98 11.93
N GLY A 867 22.97 -4.84 12.77
CA GLY A 867 23.62 -4.44 14.02
C GLY A 867 22.65 -3.97 15.11
N ILE A 868 21.37 -4.33 15.04
CA ILE A 868 20.36 -3.97 16.04
C ILE A 868 20.38 -5.01 17.16
N GLN A 869 20.66 -4.55 18.39
CA GLN A 869 20.79 -5.43 19.55
C GLN A 869 19.48 -5.45 20.35
N PHE A 870 18.89 -6.63 20.50
CA PHE A 870 17.77 -6.89 21.41
C PHE A 870 17.83 -8.32 21.94
N ASN A 871 17.10 -8.59 23.03
CA ASN A 871 17.00 -9.93 23.58
C ASN A 871 15.89 -10.70 22.86
N LEU A 872 16.25 -11.60 21.93
CA LEU A 872 15.30 -12.46 21.25
C LEU A 872 14.84 -13.56 22.21
N ILE A 873 13.66 -13.39 22.80
CA ILE A 873 13.14 -14.35 23.80
C ILE A 873 12.46 -15.56 23.18
N GLY A 874 12.02 -15.44 21.92
CA GLY A 874 11.36 -16.50 21.17
C GLY A 874 10.96 -16.05 19.76
N THR A 875 10.55 -17.00 18.93
CA THR A 875 9.96 -16.70 17.62
C THR A 875 8.52 -17.18 17.57
N TYR A 876 7.66 -16.59 16.74
CA TYR A 876 6.25 -16.99 16.64
C TYR A 876 6.05 -18.51 16.40
N GLY A 877 7.01 -19.19 15.77
CA GLY A 877 6.96 -20.64 15.56
C GLY A 877 7.46 -21.50 16.74
N SER A 878 7.85 -20.89 17.87
CA SER A 878 8.52 -21.58 18.98
C SER A 878 8.24 -20.89 20.34
N LEU A 879 6.96 -20.70 20.68
CA LEU A 879 6.54 -20.01 21.91
C LEU A 879 6.06 -20.93 23.04
N GLU A 880 5.82 -22.19 22.73
CA GLU A 880 5.33 -23.18 23.68
C GLU A 880 6.42 -23.51 24.72
N GLY A 881 6.03 -23.65 25.99
CA GLY A 881 6.96 -23.97 27.09
C GLY A 881 7.80 -22.80 27.61
N LEU A 882 7.67 -21.58 27.06
CA LEU A 882 8.34 -20.38 27.58
C LEU A 882 7.52 -19.78 28.73
N ASN A 883 7.89 -20.07 29.98
CA ASN A 883 7.21 -19.58 31.19
C ASN A 883 8.00 -18.51 31.97
N SER A 884 9.27 -18.26 31.64
CA SER A 884 10.17 -17.36 32.37
C SER A 884 9.91 -15.86 32.18
N TYR A 885 8.94 -15.47 31.36
CA TYR A 885 8.68 -14.08 30.97
C TYR A 885 7.38 -13.51 31.56
N SER A 886 6.78 -14.20 32.55
CA SER A 886 5.67 -13.64 33.32
C SER A 886 6.10 -12.35 34.00
N GLY A 887 5.30 -11.28 33.88
CA GLY A 887 5.60 -9.98 34.49
C GLY A 887 6.69 -9.17 33.79
N VAL A 888 7.22 -9.65 32.67
CA VAL A 888 8.28 -8.98 31.91
C VAL A 888 7.70 -8.22 30.73
N ASP A 889 8.19 -7.00 30.47
CA ASP A 889 7.81 -6.23 29.28
C ASP A 889 8.31 -6.90 28.00
N ILE A 890 7.41 -7.07 27.03
CA ILE A 890 7.68 -7.78 25.78
C ILE A 890 7.24 -6.94 24.58
N VAL A 891 8.08 -6.87 23.55
CA VAL A 891 7.74 -6.32 22.25
C VAL A 891 7.47 -7.46 21.26
N LEU A 892 6.29 -7.44 20.64
CA LEU A 892 5.89 -8.34 19.57
C LEU A 892 6.01 -7.58 18.24
N PHE A 893 6.81 -8.08 17.32
CA PHE A 893 7.03 -7.41 16.04
C PHE A 893 6.64 -8.29 14.85
N GLY A 894 5.71 -7.79 14.04
CA GLY A 894 5.21 -8.47 12.84
C GLY A 894 4.28 -9.64 13.16
N MET A 895 4.03 -10.49 12.16
CA MET A 895 3.15 -11.67 12.26
C MET A 895 3.72 -12.84 11.46
N LEU A 896 3.30 -14.06 11.82
CA LEU A 896 3.66 -15.28 11.10
C LEU A 896 2.65 -15.57 9.98
N HIS A 897 2.92 -15.04 8.78
CA HIS A 897 2.12 -15.39 7.60
C HIS A 897 2.50 -16.76 7.05
N GLN A 898 1.51 -17.56 6.69
CA GLN A 898 1.72 -18.79 5.93
C GLN A 898 1.65 -18.53 4.43
N PRO A 899 2.30 -19.38 3.61
CA PRO A 899 2.10 -19.41 2.16
C PRO A 899 0.60 -19.58 1.82
N PRO A 900 0.08 -18.92 0.77
CA PRO A 900 -1.32 -19.07 0.35
C PRO A 900 -1.78 -20.53 0.15
N VAL A 901 -0.88 -21.38 -0.36
CA VAL A 901 -1.09 -22.82 -0.55
C VAL A 901 -1.39 -23.58 0.75
N VAL A 902 -0.87 -23.11 1.89
CA VAL A 902 -1.20 -23.71 3.20
C VAL A 902 -2.68 -23.50 3.48
N TYR A 903 -3.20 -22.29 3.28
CA TYR A 903 -4.61 -21.98 3.52
C TYR A 903 -5.55 -22.75 2.59
N SER A 904 -5.21 -22.86 1.30
CA SER A 904 -6.05 -23.61 0.33
C SER A 904 -6.12 -25.09 0.66
N LEU A 905 -4.98 -25.71 0.97
CA LEU A 905 -4.94 -27.11 1.39
C LEU A 905 -5.68 -27.36 2.71
N PHE A 906 -5.56 -26.44 3.67
CA PHE A 906 -6.30 -26.53 4.93
C PHE A 906 -7.82 -26.43 4.71
N ALA A 907 -8.26 -25.51 3.84
CA ALA A 907 -9.66 -25.36 3.47
C ALA A 907 -10.20 -26.62 2.77
N TYR A 908 -9.40 -27.22 1.89
CA TYR A 908 -9.75 -28.48 1.23
C TYR A 908 -9.98 -29.61 2.24
N VAL A 909 -9.09 -29.77 3.22
CA VAL A 909 -9.20 -30.78 4.29
C VAL A 909 -10.47 -30.58 5.14
N LEU A 910 -10.91 -29.33 5.33
CA LEU A 910 -12.07 -28.98 6.17
C LEU A 910 -13.42 -29.00 5.43
N ASN A 911 -13.46 -28.91 4.10
CA ASN A 911 -14.72 -28.70 3.37
C ASN A 911 -14.86 -29.42 2.02
N GLN A 912 -13.91 -30.28 1.62
CA GLN A 912 -13.98 -31.18 0.46
C GLN A 912 -14.56 -30.63 -0.88
N ARG A 913 -14.52 -29.32 -1.17
CA ARG A 913 -14.55 -28.65 -2.51
C ARG A 913 -13.91 -27.26 -2.37
N THR A 914 -13.15 -26.70 -3.31
CA THR A 914 -13.27 -26.61 -4.79
C THR A 914 -11.90 -26.87 -5.49
N GLY A 915 -11.75 -27.38 -6.71
CA GLY A 915 -12.70 -27.53 -7.80
C GLY A 915 -12.78 -26.25 -8.65
N ILE A 916 -11.81 -26.04 -9.55
CA ILE A 916 -11.77 -25.03 -10.63
C ILE A 916 -11.14 -23.67 -10.25
N GLY A 917 -9.92 -23.42 -10.75
CA GLY A 917 -9.53 -22.15 -11.40
C GLY A 917 -9.50 -20.83 -10.63
N ASP A 918 -9.91 -20.75 -9.37
CA ASP A 918 -9.88 -19.48 -8.64
C ASP A 918 -8.45 -19.19 -8.16
N SER A 919 -7.79 -18.22 -8.79
CA SER A 919 -6.58 -17.64 -8.21
C SER A 919 -6.94 -17.13 -6.81
N PHE A 920 -6.36 -17.72 -5.78
CA PHE A 920 -6.48 -17.27 -4.39
C PHE A 920 -5.74 -15.93 -4.23
N GLU A 921 -6.28 -14.88 -4.83
CA GLU A 921 -5.73 -13.53 -4.77
C GLU A 921 -6.08 -12.91 -3.42
N LYS A 922 -5.05 -12.35 -2.77
CA LYS A 922 -5.28 -11.53 -1.59
C LYS A 922 -5.87 -10.20 -2.03
N THR A 923 -7.02 -9.85 -1.50
CA THR A 923 -7.69 -8.59 -1.77
C THR A 923 -7.72 -7.75 -0.49
N ALA A 924 -7.64 -6.42 -0.66
CA ALA A 924 -7.87 -5.50 0.45
C ALA A 924 -9.35 -5.55 0.81
N ALA A 925 -9.65 -6.01 2.02
CA ALA A 925 -11.00 -6.18 2.54
C ALA A 925 -11.17 -5.42 3.87
N ILE A 926 -12.40 -4.99 4.15
CA ILE A 926 -12.80 -4.54 5.48
C ILE A 926 -13.23 -5.76 6.28
N ILE A 927 -12.66 -5.90 7.46
CA ILE A 927 -12.84 -7.03 8.35
C ILE A 927 -13.48 -6.50 9.63
N GLU A 928 -14.60 -7.10 10.01
CA GLU A 928 -15.19 -6.95 11.33
C GLU A 928 -14.88 -8.23 12.12
N ARG A 929 -14.04 -8.11 13.15
CA ARG A 929 -13.59 -9.25 13.96
C ARG A 929 -13.17 -8.76 15.34
N ASN A 930 -13.55 -9.49 16.38
CA ASN A 930 -13.16 -9.23 17.77
C ASN A 930 -13.46 -7.79 18.23
N ASN A 931 -14.66 -7.27 17.95
CA ASN A 931 -15.06 -5.88 18.26
C ASN A 931 -14.23 -4.79 17.55
N PHE A 932 -13.45 -5.15 16.54
CA PHE A 932 -12.73 -4.21 15.68
C PHE A 932 -13.25 -4.28 14.25
N ARG A 933 -13.26 -3.11 13.61
CA ARG A 933 -13.40 -2.95 12.16
C ARG A 933 -12.09 -2.44 11.60
N PHE A 934 -11.47 -3.18 10.69
CA PHE A 934 -10.16 -2.83 10.15
C PHE A 934 -9.96 -3.26 8.71
N SER A 935 -9.05 -2.59 8.00
CA SER A 935 -8.65 -3.01 6.65
C SER A 935 -7.55 -4.05 6.69
N TYR A 936 -7.68 -5.15 5.96
CA TYR A 936 -6.68 -6.20 5.89
C TYR A 936 -6.57 -6.79 4.49
N ASN A 937 -5.36 -7.22 4.10
CA ASN A 937 -5.16 -8.00 2.88
C ASN A 937 -5.53 -9.47 3.16
N ALA A 938 -6.82 -9.76 3.08
CA ALA A 938 -7.37 -11.07 3.35
C ALA A 938 -7.29 -11.97 2.10
N MET A 939 -7.33 -13.28 2.32
CA MET A 939 -7.63 -14.25 1.27
C MET A 939 -9.06 -13.99 0.73
N SER A 940 -9.41 -14.61 -0.40
CA SER A 940 -10.63 -14.40 -1.22
C SER A 940 -11.94 -14.17 -0.44
N ASP A 941 -13.03 -13.87 -1.16
CA ASP A 941 -14.36 -13.74 -0.53
C ASP A 941 -14.91 -15.04 0.06
N ASP A 942 -14.17 -16.16 0.00
CA ASP A 942 -14.51 -17.39 0.72
C ASP A 942 -14.38 -17.17 2.25
N PRO A 943 -15.49 -17.24 3.01
CA PRO A 943 -15.48 -16.98 4.45
C PRO A 943 -14.63 -17.99 5.24
N LEU A 944 -14.60 -19.26 4.84
CA LEU A 944 -13.82 -20.28 5.53
C LEU A 944 -12.33 -20.06 5.30
N LEU A 945 -11.91 -19.78 4.06
CA LEU A 945 -10.50 -19.53 3.75
C LEU A 945 -9.98 -18.31 4.51
N ARG A 946 -10.81 -17.26 4.61
CA ARG A 946 -10.53 -16.08 5.41
C ARG A 946 -10.42 -16.40 6.90
N GLU A 947 -11.34 -17.22 7.42
CA GLU A 947 -11.29 -17.65 8.82
C GLU A 947 -10.03 -18.47 9.14
N ILE A 948 -9.65 -19.41 8.25
CA ILE A 948 -8.41 -20.17 8.35
C ILE A 948 -7.20 -19.25 8.34
N GLN A 949 -7.19 -18.23 7.47
CA GLN A 949 -6.09 -17.26 7.43
C GLN A 949 -5.95 -16.53 8.77
N PHE A 950 -7.05 -16.00 9.33
CA PHE A 950 -7.01 -15.31 10.62
C PHE A 950 -6.62 -16.24 11.76
N TYR A 951 -7.13 -17.48 11.76
CA TYR A 951 -6.73 -18.47 12.75
C TYR A 951 -5.21 -18.71 12.79
N HIS A 952 -4.56 -18.83 11.62
CA HIS A 952 -3.10 -18.97 11.52
C HIS A 952 -2.32 -17.72 11.95
N LEU A 953 -2.93 -16.55 11.92
CA LEU A 953 -2.31 -15.29 12.33
C LEU A 953 -2.50 -15.04 13.82
N GLU A 954 -3.68 -15.34 14.35
CA GLU A 954 -4.07 -15.10 15.73
C GLU A 954 -3.43 -16.08 16.71
N GLU A 955 -3.33 -17.37 16.38
CA GLU A 955 -2.79 -18.38 17.31
C GLU A 955 -1.39 -18.01 17.82
N PRO A 956 -0.38 -17.71 16.96
CA PRO A 956 0.94 -17.36 17.44
C PRO A 956 0.99 -16.01 18.17
N LEU A 957 0.14 -15.05 17.78
CA LEU A 957 0.08 -13.72 18.38
C LEU A 957 -0.49 -13.77 19.80
N ILE A 958 -1.63 -14.46 19.99
CA ILE A 958 -2.27 -14.64 21.30
C ILE A 958 -1.32 -15.38 22.24
N GLN A 959 -0.63 -16.43 21.75
CA GLN A 959 0.38 -17.15 22.52
C GLN A 959 1.55 -16.27 22.93
N ALA A 960 1.99 -15.37 22.05
CA ALA A 960 3.08 -14.43 22.31
C ALA A 960 2.70 -13.39 23.38
N VAL A 961 1.50 -12.80 23.29
CA VAL A 961 0.96 -11.90 24.32
C VAL A 961 0.86 -12.63 25.66
N GLY A 962 0.38 -13.87 25.64
CA GLY A 962 0.22 -14.71 26.82
C GLY A 962 1.50 -15.02 27.59
N ARG A 963 2.69 -14.80 27.00
CA ARG A 963 3.98 -15.01 27.68
C ARG A 963 4.19 -14.05 28.85
N ALA A 964 3.66 -12.83 28.77
CA ALA A 964 3.74 -11.84 29.84
C ALA A 964 2.73 -12.08 30.99
N ARG A 965 1.73 -12.94 30.78
CA ARG A 965 0.67 -13.27 31.76
C ARG A 965 -0.03 -12.01 32.33
N LEU A 966 -0.46 -11.11 31.44
CA LEU A 966 -1.04 -9.80 31.81
C LEU A 966 -2.33 -9.87 32.64
N VAL A 967 -3.00 -11.03 32.70
CA VAL A 967 -4.20 -11.25 33.53
C VAL A 967 -3.88 -11.33 35.03
N LEU A 968 -2.62 -11.55 35.41
CA LEU A 968 -2.24 -11.73 36.81
C LEU A 968 -2.09 -10.37 37.54
N PRO A 969 -2.68 -10.20 38.74
CA PRO A 969 -2.62 -8.95 39.51
C PRO A 969 -1.20 -8.44 39.80
N GLU A 970 -0.26 -9.36 40.04
CA GLU A 970 1.16 -9.06 40.25
C GLU A 970 1.83 -8.42 39.03
N ASN A 971 1.26 -8.58 37.83
CA ASN A 971 1.81 -8.08 36.56
C ASN A 971 1.18 -6.75 36.12
N LYS A 972 0.54 -6.00 37.03
CA LYS A 972 -0.14 -4.73 36.72
C LYS A 972 0.75 -3.64 36.07
N ASN A 973 2.06 -3.72 36.31
CA ASN A 973 3.03 -2.77 35.76
C ASN A 973 3.67 -3.26 34.45
N THR A 974 3.29 -4.45 33.97
CA THR A 974 3.85 -5.07 32.77
C THR A 974 3.13 -4.58 31.53
N THR A 975 3.89 -4.31 30.47
CA THR A 975 3.37 -3.88 29.17
C THR A 975 3.83 -4.82 28.06
N VAL A 976 2.87 -5.32 27.28
CA VAL A 976 3.14 -5.95 25.98
C VAL A 976 2.84 -4.94 24.89
N THR A 977 3.84 -4.67 24.03
CA THR A 977 3.69 -3.78 22.88
C THR A 977 3.66 -4.59 21.60
N VAL A 978 2.61 -4.44 20.80
CA VAL A 978 2.39 -5.21 19.56
C VAL A 978 2.45 -4.30 18.35
N TYR A 979 3.39 -4.59 17.44
CA TYR A 979 3.50 -3.95 16.13
C TYR A 979 2.98 -4.90 15.06
N SER A 980 1.67 -4.88 14.86
CA SER A 980 0.98 -5.69 13.85
C SER A 980 -0.33 -5.02 13.41
N ASN A 981 -0.71 -5.24 12.15
CA ASN A 981 -1.93 -4.67 11.55
C ASN A 981 -3.19 -5.55 11.74
N LEU A 982 -3.12 -6.59 12.59
CA LEU A 982 -4.26 -7.43 12.98
C LEU A 982 -4.62 -7.12 14.44
N PRO A 983 -5.67 -6.32 14.72
CA PRO A 983 -6.02 -5.93 16.08
C PRO A 983 -6.43 -7.14 16.94
N LEU A 984 -5.91 -7.19 18.16
CA LEU A 984 -6.20 -8.25 19.14
C LEU A 984 -7.10 -7.71 20.25
N PRO A 985 -8.12 -8.43 20.71
CA PRO A 985 -8.84 -8.09 21.93
C PRO A 985 -8.03 -8.51 23.18
N PRO A 986 -8.04 -7.76 24.30
CA PRO A 986 -8.60 -6.43 24.49
C PRO A 986 -7.54 -5.32 24.35
N ALA A 987 -6.73 -5.33 23.28
CA ALA A 987 -5.63 -4.38 23.10
C ALA A 987 -6.10 -2.91 23.02
N ILE A 988 -5.28 -2.03 23.58
CA ILE A 988 -5.43 -0.58 23.45
C ILE A 988 -4.72 -0.18 22.15
N ILE A 989 -5.51 0.25 21.18
CA ILE A 989 -5.00 0.74 19.88
C ILE A 989 -4.38 2.13 20.07
N GLN A 990 -3.16 2.32 19.54
CA GLN A 990 -2.38 3.55 19.62
C GLN A 990 -2.26 4.26 18.26
#